data_AF-A0A351VA49-F1
#
_entry.id   AF-A0A351VA49-F1
#
_cell.length_a   1.000
_cell.length_b   1.000
_cell.length_c   1.000
_cell.angle_alpha   90.00
_cell.angle_beta   90.00
_cell.angle_gamma   90.00
#
_symmetry.space_group_name_H-M   'P 1'
#
loop_
_entity.id
_entity.type
_entity.pdbx_description
1 polymer ?
#
loop_
_entity_poly.entity_id
_entity_poly.type
_entity_poly.pdbx_seq_one_letter_code
_entity_poly.pdbx_strand_id
1 'polypeptide(L)'
;MKCIVLAGGKGDRLWPLSRENYPKQFIKLQKNHSMFQETISRNLPFCDEFVVVTNKKYHFIAENQLSVFQGLTHSYILEEIGRKTTAAIILACMQFPLSEIVLVVPTDQLVEGEEYKDAVLRGKELSKEGYLVTFGMDIETPEERFGYLRCKGEDVLKFTEKPDKEEAAAYLRSGDYLVNSGIFMFQVGNMLQELKKYSPSLEQACRGAYKKRYHDRNSIVYTESILLQIPAVAIEKSVFEHTMRAKAVHCGFGWKDIGSLEDLKATELQPADSGRQIAYHCKETEIINQCGRSTVVANGLDDILIVNTQDAVYIGKKGESGALKNIVQENPQMSTFVESNRVVYRAWGTYELLVDDPSFRVKKIQIHPGKTIYAHSHRYRSEHWSLISGTARIELDGTGGTYGMGDVINVEENMVHQVSNIGVIPLLIIEVSSGENVTEDDMIPAESRDLTEADLGYQIEPYVKLQPAFKDYLWGGTRLKEVFGKKCEYDIIAESWELSAHPEGQSTVASGRHKGMLFGEYLDKIGKESLGWKCRPLADFPILIKFIDAKEPLSVQVHPDDEYALEKENEYGKNEMWYILDAKPDAFIYCGFSREVSRSEVEKRIRENTVTEILNKVPVNRGDVYFIPAGTVHAIGGGLMICEIQQSSACTYRLYDYGRKDRFGNYRELHIENALDVMNCSPYVPQKFETPVEKGEQYESRLLCCCKYFISVLYCIEGEMELVFEEESFTSVVCINGTGSLGLKDGETDEMRFQAGDSIFLPKSEKIYRIVGKCEVIVTRI
;
A
#
# COMPACT_ATOMS: atom_id res chain seq x y z
N MET A 1 1.52 -10.22 9.35
CA MET A 1 0.07 -10.06 9.06
C MET A 1 -0.15 -8.63 8.63
N LYS A 2 -1.22 -8.33 7.91
CA LYS A 2 -1.46 -6.99 7.35
C LYS A 2 -2.40 -6.18 8.25
N CYS A 3 -2.22 -4.86 8.26
CA CYS A 3 -3.10 -3.93 8.97
C CYS A 3 -3.94 -3.12 7.98
N ILE A 4 -5.27 -3.17 8.09
CA ILE A 4 -6.18 -2.28 7.36
C ILE A 4 -6.57 -1.16 8.31
N VAL A 5 -6.12 0.05 8.01
CA VAL A 5 -6.33 1.24 8.85
C VAL A 5 -7.47 2.06 8.28
N LEU A 6 -8.59 2.10 8.98
CA LEU A 6 -9.78 2.85 8.57
C LEU A 6 -9.67 4.31 9.05
N ALA A 7 -9.25 5.19 8.15
CA ALA A 7 -9.06 6.62 8.40
C ALA A 7 -10.19 7.47 7.78
N GLY A 8 -11.44 7.10 8.08
CA GLY A 8 -12.63 7.77 7.59
C GLY A 8 -13.33 8.67 8.60
N GLY A 9 -14.16 9.60 8.11
CA GLY A 9 -15.06 10.43 8.91
C GLY A 9 -14.58 11.88 9.07
N LYS A 10 -15.46 12.85 8.79
CA LYS A 10 -15.14 14.29 8.87
C LYS A 10 -14.93 14.78 10.31
N GLY A 11 -15.63 14.17 11.27
CA GLY A 11 -15.53 14.53 12.69
C GLY A 11 -16.32 15.78 13.07
N ASP A 12 -17.46 16.05 12.43
CA ASP A 12 -18.26 17.30 12.61
C ASP A 12 -18.61 17.64 14.08
N ARG A 13 -18.70 16.63 14.95
CA ARG A 13 -18.99 16.77 16.39
C ARG A 13 -17.79 17.16 17.25
N LEU A 14 -16.61 17.29 16.64
CA LEU A 14 -15.35 17.66 17.28
C LEU A 14 -14.90 19.07 16.89
N TRP A 15 -15.72 19.84 16.19
CA TRP A 15 -15.43 21.25 15.94
C TRP A 15 -15.38 22.00 17.29
N PRO A 16 -14.38 22.87 17.55
CA PRO A 16 -13.42 23.46 16.64
C PRO A 16 -12.06 22.73 16.59
N LEU A 17 -11.92 21.50 17.07
CA LEU A 17 -10.68 20.72 16.91
C LEU A 17 -10.57 20.07 15.52
N SER A 18 -11.70 19.67 14.93
CA SER A 18 -11.78 19.10 13.58
C SER A 18 -12.21 20.12 12.53
N ARG A 19 -11.86 19.87 11.26
CA ARG A 19 -12.31 20.60 10.07
C ARG A 19 -12.63 19.61 8.96
N GLU A 20 -13.39 20.01 7.94
CA GLU A 20 -13.62 19.16 6.77
C GLU A 20 -12.30 18.68 6.15
N ASN A 21 -11.32 19.59 6.02
CA ASN A 21 -9.98 19.32 5.48
C ASN A 21 -8.95 18.89 6.56
N TYR A 22 -9.37 18.71 7.81
CA TYR A 22 -8.53 18.19 8.89
C TYR A 22 -9.37 17.33 9.85
N PRO A 23 -9.70 16.10 9.44
CA PRO A 23 -10.65 15.26 10.16
C PRO A 23 -10.08 14.71 11.46
N LYS A 24 -10.97 14.19 12.30
CA LYS A 24 -10.72 13.89 13.71
C LYS A 24 -9.49 13.01 13.98
N GLN A 25 -9.26 11.98 13.17
CA GLN A 25 -8.18 11.01 13.32
C GLN A 25 -6.78 11.64 13.32
N PHE A 26 -6.64 12.83 12.74
CA PHE A 26 -5.37 13.53 12.65
C PHE A 26 -5.11 14.50 13.81
N ILE A 27 -6.09 14.71 14.70
CA ILE A 27 -5.96 15.56 15.90
C ILE A 27 -4.85 14.98 16.80
N LYS A 28 -3.94 15.86 17.24
CA LYS A 28 -2.82 15.51 18.13
C LYS A 28 -3.25 15.34 19.57
N LEU A 29 -2.81 14.26 20.19
CA LEU A 29 -2.99 13.91 21.59
C LEU A 29 -1.72 14.20 22.40
N GLN A 30 -1.75 13.92 23.70
CA GLN A 30 -0.55 13.91 24.52
C GLN A 30 0.54 13.00 23.92
N LYS A 31 1.80 13.46 24.00
CA LYS A 31 3.02 12.90 23.35
C LYS A 31 3.28 13.35 21.89
N ASN A 32 2.62 14.39 21.39
CA ASN A 32 2.79 14.96 20.03
C ASN A 32 2.34 14.06 18.86
N HIS A 33 1.67 12.93 19.12
CA HIS A 33 1.16 12.04 18.07
C HIS A 33 -0.34 12.22 17.86
N SER A 34 -0.82 11.99 16.65
CA SER A 34 -2.27 11.91 16.38
C SER A 34 -2.85 10.55 16.77
N MET A 35 -4.18 10.46 16.89
CA MET A 35 -4.85 9.15 17.04
C MET A 35 -4.47 8.19 15.91
N PHE A 36 -4.37 8.70 14.68
CA PHE A 36 -3.87 7.94 13.54
C PHE A 36 -2.47 7.38 13.78
N GLN A 37 -1.50 8.21 14.19
CA GLN A 37 -0.13 7.78 14.46
C GLN A 37 -0.03 6.81 15.64
N GLU A 38 -0.83 7.00 16.69
CA GLU A 38 -0.92 6.08 17.82
C GLU A 38 -1.46 4.70 17.38
N THR A 39 -2.48 4.67 16.52
CA THR A 39 -2.99 3.42 15.93
C THR A 39 -1.92 2.72 15.09
N ILE A 40 -1.10 3.44 14.33
CA ILE A 40 0.02 2.85 13.59
C ILE A 40 1.05 2.28 14.57
N SER A 41 1.53 3.11 15.49
CA SER A 41 2.58 2.77 16.45
C SER A 41 2.25 1.53 17.28
N ARG A 42 1.02 1.46 17.82
CA ARG A 42 0.54 0.33 18.63
C ARG A 42 0.51 -0.98 17.86
N ASN A 43 0.35 -0.95 16.54
CA ASN A 43 0.23 -2.14 15.70
C ASN A 43 1.53 -2.54 14.97
N LEU A 44 2.59 -1.72 15.02
CA LEU A 44 3.91 -2.03 14.45
C LEU A 44 4.48 -3.39 14.87
N PRO A 45 4.35 -3.85 16.14
CA PRO A 45 4.91 -5.14 16.55
C PRO A 45 4.21 -6.36 15.92
N PHE A 46 3.02 -6.17 15.34
CA PHE A 46 2.17 -7.26 14.86
C PHE A 46 2.04 -7.31 13.35
N CYS A 47 2.19 -6.15 12.69
CA CYS A 47 1.90 -5.98 11.28
C CYS A 47 3.16 -5.61 10.49
N ASP A 48 3.36 -6.26 9.35
CA ASP A 48 4.50 -6.04 8.46
C ASP A 48 4.19 -5.01 7.35
N GLU A 49 2.92 -4.68 7.14
CA GLU A 49 2.46 -3.67 6.18
C GLU A 49 1.12 -3.06 6.61
N PHE A 50 0.93 -1.78 6.30
CA PHE A 50 -0.27 -1.00 6.61
C PHE A 50 -0.96 -0.49 5.35
N VAL A 51 -2.24 -0.81 5.17
CA VAL A 51 -3.09 -0.27 4.11
C VAL A 51 -4.02 0.79 4.71
N VAL A 52 -3.76 2.05 4.39
CA VAL A 52 -4.56 3.17 4.88
C VAL A 52 -5.73 3.40 3.93
N VAL A 53 -6.95 3.15 4.40
CA VAL A 53 -8.17 3.44 3.64
C VAL A 53 -8.71 4.79 4.09
N THR A 54 -8.71 5.77 3.20
CA THR A 54 -9.08 7.15 3.52
C THR A 54 -9.70 7.87 2.34
N ASN A 55 -10.33 9.02 2.59
CA ASN A 55 -10.79 9.87 1.50
C ASN A 55 -9.59 10.48 0.76
N LYS A 56 -9.67 10.58 -0.57
CA LYS A 56 -8.63 11.18 -1.42
C LYS A 56 -8.18 12.57 -0.94
N LYS A 57 -9.09 13.38 -0.38
CA LYS A 57 -8.78 14.70 0.21
C LYS A 57 -7.79 14.63 1.38
N TYR A 58 -7.71 13.49 2.07
CA TYR A 58 -6.89 13.29 3.27
C TYR A 58 -5.57 12.58 3.00
N HIS A 59 -5.32 12.18 1.75
CA HIS A 59 -4.13 11.43 1.35
C HIS A 59 -2.85 12.07 1.87
N PHE A 60 -2.64 13.37 1.56
CA PHE A 60 -1.41 14.06 1.97
C PHE A 60 -1.30 14.24 3.48
N ILE A 61 -2.41 14.33 4.22
CA ILE A 61 -2.37 14.41 5.69
C ILE A 61 -1.85 13.08 6.25
N ALA A 62 -2.38 11.96 5.75
CA ALA A 62 -1.95 10.62 6.14
C ALA A 62 -0.47 10.38 5.77
N GLU A 63 -0.06 10.71 4.54
CA GLU A 63 1.33 10.58 4.06
C GLU A 63 2.30 11.39 4.93
N ASN A 64 1.97 12.66 5.19
CA ASN A 64 2.80 13.50 6.04
C ASN A 64 2.91 12.95 7.47
N GLN A 65 1.84 12.41 8.04
CA GLN A 65 1.87 11.83 9.38
C GLN A 65 2.58 10.46 9.44
N LEU A 66 2.61 9.69 8.34
CA LEU A 66 3.37 8.45 8.25
C LEU A 66 4.87 8.67 8.02
N SER A 67 5.27 9.83 7.48
CA SER A 67 6.68 10.13 7.16
C SER A 67 7.66 10.05 8.36
N VAL A 68 7.15 10.11 9.59
CA VAL A 68 7.96 9.97 10.81
C VAL A 68 8.40 8.53 11.09
N PHE A 69 7.74 7.53 10.48
CA PHE A 69 8.05 6.11 10.66
C PHE A 69 9.06 5.65 9.60
N GLN A 70 10.32 5.49 10.00
CA GLN A 70 11.38 5.01 9.11
C GLN A 70 11.20 3.53 8.77
N GLY A 71 11.27 3.18 7.48
CA GLY A 71 11.19 1.79 7.01
C GLY A 71 9.80 1.16 7.08
N LEU A 72 8.75 1.96 7.32
CA LEU A 72 7.36 1.50 7.36
C LEU A 72 6.85 1.17 5.95
N THR A 73 6.58 -0.11 5.70
CA THR A 73 5.88 -0.54 4.49
C THR A 73 4.40 -0.21 4.62
N HIS A 74 3.88 0.61 3.71
CA HIS A 74 2.48 1.02 3.70
C HIS A 74 2.01 1.31 2.28
N SER A 75 0.70 1.32 2.08
CA SER A 75 0.04 1.71 0.84
C SER A 75 -1.30 2.39 1.14
N TYR A 76 -1.91 2.99 0.13
CA TYR A 76 -3.17 3.74 0.30
C TYR A 76 -4.30 3.18 -0.56
N ILE A 77 -5.50 3.20 0.00
CA ILE A 77 -6.74 3.13 -0.76
C ILE A 77 -7.46 4.46 -0.60
N LEU A 78 -7.60 5.17 -1.72
CA LEU A 78 -8.17 6.49 -1.78
C LEU A 78 -9.58 6.43 -2.34
N GLU A 79 -10.55 6.77 -1.49
CA GLU A 79 -11.96 6.88 -1.86
C GLU A 79 -12.32 8.33 -2.19
N GLU A 80 -12.92 8.60 -3.35
CA GLU A 80 -13.47 9.94 -3.62
C GLU A 80 -14.76 10.20 -2.80
N ILE A 81 -15.52 9.14 -2.52
CA ILE A 81 -16.74 9.17 -1.70
C ILE A 81 -16.78 7.98 -0.73
N GLY A 82 -17.11 8.22 0.54
CA GLY A 82 -17.15 7.14 1.54
C GLY A 82 -18.36 6.20 1.36
N ARG A 83 -18.13 4.89 1.47
CA ARG A 83 -19.17 3.84 1.38
C ARG A 83 -19.32 2.98 2.63
N LYS A 84 -19.05 3.57 3.80
CA LYS A 84 -19.01 2.88 5.11
C LYS A 84 -17.94 1.76 5.11
N THR A 85 -17.89 0.98 6.19
CA THR A 85 -16.75 0.10 6.49
C THR A 85 -16.68 -1.14 5.59
N THR A 86 -17.80 -1.68 5.08
CA THR A 86 -17.74 -2.91 4.27
C THR A 86 -16.93 -2.70 3.00
N ALA A 87 -17.23 -1.67 2.21
CA ALA A 87 -16.53 -1.42 0.95
C ALA A 87 -15.02 -1.21 1.17
N ALA A 88 -14.68 -0.35 2.15
CA ALA A 88 -13.30 -0.06 2.53
C ALA A 88 -12.50 -1.33 2.89
N ILE A 89 -13.05 -2.18 3.75
CA ILE A 89 -12.40 -3.41 4.19
C ILE A 89 -12.26 -4.41 3.04
N ILE A 90 -13.32 -4.61 2.26
CA ILE A 90 -13.37 -5.66 1.24
C ILE A 90 -12.48 -5.31 0.05
N LEU A 91 -12.48 -4.05 -0.40
CA LEU A 91 -11.59 -3.59 -1.46
C LEU A 91 -10.11 -3.68 -1.04
N ALA A 92 -9.80 -3.45 0.24
CA ALA A 92 -8.46 -3.69 0.79
C ALA A 92 -8.10 -5.19 0.80
N CYS A 93 -9.02 -6.03 1.28
CA CYS A 93 -8.82 -7.48 1.34
C CYS A 93 -8.51 -8.11 -0.02
N MET A 94 -9.12 -7.60 -1.11
CA MET A 94 -8.96 -8.15 -2.45
C MET A 94 -7.52 -8.02 -3.02
N GLN A 95 -6.67 -7.21 -2.41
CA GLN A 95 -5.25 -7.08 -2.79
C GLN A 95 -4.38 -8.19 -2.20
N PHE A 96 -4.87 -8.87 -1.17
CA PHE A 96 -4.09 -9.82 -0.40
C PHE A 96 -4.40 -11.27 -0.76
N PRO A 97 -3.45 -12.19 -0.54
CA PRO A 97 -3.72 -13.61 -0.68
C PRO A 97 -4.80 -14.09 0.30
N LEU A 98 -5.53 -15.14 -0.06
CA LEU A 98 -6.72 -15.57 0.69
C LEU A 98 -6.40 -16.11 2.10
N SER A 99 -5.18 -16.58 2.36
CA SER A 99 -4.76 -16.98 3.71
C SER A 99 -4.26 -15.83 4.57
N GLU A 100 -4.02 -14.64 3.99
CA GLU A 100 -3.49 -13.50 4.73
C GLU A 100 -4.44 -13.13 5.86
N ILE A 101 -3.88 -12.88 7.03
CA ILE A 101 -4.62 -12.42 8.19
C ILE A 101 -4.57 -10.90 8.17
N VAL A 102 -5.74 -10.28 8.21
CA VAL A 102 -5.84 -8.82 8.29
C VAL A 102 -6.35 -8.44 9.67
N LEU A 103 -5.68 -7.46 10.28
CA LEU A 103 -6.15 -6.73 11.45
C LEU A 103 -6.76 -5.42 10.95
N VAL A 104 -8.06 -5.24 11.14
CA VAL A 104 -8.80 -4.03 10.77
C VAL A 104 -8.91 -3.15 12.01
N VAL A 105 -8.37 -1.93 11.93
CA VAL A 105 -8.35 -0.98 13.04
C VAL A 105 -8.95 0.36 12.64
N PRO A 106 -9.87 0.91 13.43
CA PRO A 106 -10.29 2.30 13.32
C PRO A 106 -9.23 3.25 13.91
N THR A 107 -9.32 4.53 13.55
CA THR A 107 -8.31 5.56 13.87
C THR A 107 -8.82 6.65 14.81
N ASP A 108 -10.02 6.46 15.34
CA ASP A 108 -10.75 7.37 16.21
C ASP A 108 -10.92 6.80 17.62
N GLN A 109 -9.93 6.01 18.07
CA GLN A 109 -9.97 5.32 19.36
C GLN A 109 -8.70 5.57 20.17
N LEU A 110 -8.88 5.77 21.48
CA LEU A 110 -7.80 5.70 22.46
C LEU A 110 -7.74 4.29 23.02
N VAL A 111 -6.53 3.73 23.05
CA VAL A 111 -6.27 2.39 23.58
C VAL A 111 -5.04 2.44 24.46
N GLU A 112 -5.17 1.99 25.70
CA GLU A 112 -4.14 2.00 26.73
C GLU A 112 -4.07 0.66 27.44
N GLY A 113 -2.87 0.24 27.87
CA GLY A 113 -2.67 -1.04 28.58
C GLY A 113 -1.86 -2.06 27.77
N GLU A 114 -1.13 -2.92 28.49
CA GLU A 114 -0.27 -3.94 27.88
C GLU A 114 -1.09 -5.14 27.37
N GLU A 115 -2.31 -5.32 27.88
CA GLU A 115 -3.25 -6.39 27.55
C GLU A 115 -3.71 -6.35 26.08
N TYR A 116 -3.56 -5.21 25.39
CA TYR A 116 -3.83 -5.10 23.95
C TYR A 116 -3.03 -6.13 23.14
N LYS A 117 -1.77 -6.34 23.52
CA LYS A 117 -0.91 -7.34 22.88
C LYS A 117 -1.52 -8.74 22.97
N ASP A 118 -1.95 -9.13 24.17
CA ASP A 118 -2.49 -10.47 24.42
C ASP A 118 -3.81 -10.67 23.67
N ALA A 119 -4.65 -9.63 23.61
CA ALA A 119 -5.87 -9.66 22.82
C ALA A 119 -5.59 -9.86 21.32
N VAL A 120 -4.63 -9.10 20.75
CA VAL A 120 -4.24 -9.22 19.33
C VAL A 120 -3.67 -10.61 19.03
N LEU A 121 -2.81 -11.15 19.91
CA LEU A 121 -2.25 -12.50 19.75
C LEU A 121 -3.34 -13.57 19.78
N ARG A 122 -4.30 -13.47 20.73
CA ARG A 122 -5.43 -14.39 20.81
C ARG A 122 -6.34 -14.29 19.58
N GLY A 123 -6.60 -13.08 19.09
CA GLY A 123 -7.35 -12.86 17.86
C GLY A 123 -6.67 -13.49 16.64
N LYS A 124 -5.32 -13.47 16.59
CA LYS A 124 -4.54 -14.09 15.51
C LYS A 124 -4.68 -15.61 15.53
N GLU A 125 -4.66 -16.23 16.71
CA GLU A 125 -4.89 -17.67 16.88
C GLU A 125 -6.27 -18.09 16.36
N LEU A 126 -7.33 -17.41 16.82
CA LEU A 126 -8.71 -17.67 16.40
C LEU A 126 -8.91 -17.44 14.89
N SER A 127 -8.24 -16.43 14.32
CA SER A 127 -8.27 -16.17 12.88
C SER A 127 -7.61 -17.29 12.07
N LYS A 128 -6.52 -17.90 12.59
CA LYS A 128 -5.87 -19.07 11.97
C LYS A 128 -6.78 -20.31 11.97
N GLU A 129 -7.59 -20.47 13.01
CA GLU A 129 -8.64 -21.51 13.09
C GLU A 129 -9.82 -21.23 12.15
N GLY A 130 -9.87 -20.03 11.57
CA GLY A 130 -10.81 -19.64 10.54
C GLY A 130 -12.04 -18.89 11.03
N TYR A 131 -12.01 -18.34 12.24
CA TYR A 131 -13.09 -17.50 12.77
C TYR A 131 -12.96 -16.04 12.28
N LEU A 132 -14.07 -15.29 12.35
CA LEU A 132 -14.07 -13.84 12.22
C LEU A 132 -14.07 -13.24 13.62
N VAL A 133 -12.99 -12.58 13.98
CA VAL A 133 -12.76 -12.11 15.34
C VAL A 133 -13.18 -10.65 15.45
N THR A 134 -13.90 -10.32 16.51
CA THR A 134 -14.13 -8.97 17.03
C THR A 134 -13.56 -8.86 18.43
N PHE A 135 -13.38 -7.64 18.92
CA PHE A 135 -12.81 -7.35 20.23
C PHE A 135 -13.92 -6.70 21.09
N GLY A 136 -14.24 -7.37 22.21
CA GLY A 136 -15.36 -7.01 23.07
C GLY A 136 -14.87 -6.33 24.35
N MET A 137 -15.44 -5.16 24.66
CA MET A 137 -15.19 -4.41 25.90
C MET A 137 -16.32 -4.59 26.90
N ASP A 138 -16.04 -4.39 28.18
CA ASP A 138 -17.08 -4.32 29.19
C ASP A 138 -18.02 -3.12 28.94
N ILE A 139 -19.30 -3.29 29.28
CA ILE A 139 -20.28 -2.20 29.18
C ILE A 139 -20.15 -1.33 30.42
N GLU A 140 -19.57 -0.14 30.28
CA GLU A 140 -19.55 0.87 31.36
C GLU A 140 -20.85 1.68 31.39
N THR A 141 -21.33 2.08 30.20
CA THR A 141 -22.48 2.94 29.99
C THR A 141 -23.38 2.35 28.88
N PRO A 142 -24.72 2.38 29.03
CA PRO A 142 -25.63 1.88 28.02
C PRO A 142 -25.78 2.90 26.89
N GLU A 143 -24.84 2.90 25.95
CA GLU A 143 -24.78 3.83 24.83
C GLU A 143 -25.37 3.26 23.53
N GLU A 144 -26.23 4.03 22.87
CA GLU A 144 -26.90 3.67 21.61
C GLU A 144 -25.97 3.72 20.38
N ARG A 145 -24.81 4.38 20.53
CA ARG A 145 -23.86 4.55 19.41
C ARG A 145 -23.02 3.31 19.10
N PHE A 146 -22.98 2.32 20.00
CA PHE A 146 -22.14 1.13 19.86
C PHE A 146 -22.91 -0.11 19.38
N GLY A 147 -22.17 -1.08 18.86
CA GLY A 147 -22.66 -2.44 18.65
C GLY A 147 -22.47 -3.28 19.91
N TYR A 148 -23.35 -4.25 20.16
CA TYR A 148 -23.31 -5.13 21.32
C TYR A 148 -23.22 -6.60 20.91
N LEU A 149 -22.43 -7.35 21.67
CA LEU A 149 -22.08 -8.75 21.44
C LEU A 149 -22.61 -9.60 22.58
N ARG A 150 -23.55 -10.51 22.33
CA ARG A 150 -23.89 -11.54 23.31
C ARG A 150 -22.95 -12.71 23.17
N CYS A 151 -22.19 -13.01 24.21
CA CYS A 151 -21.11 -14.00 24.14
C CYS A 151 -21.34 -15.18 25.08
N LYS A 152 -20.83 -16.36 24.71
CA LYS A 152 -20.66 -17.50 25.61
C LYS A 152 -19.22 -17.99 25.51
N GLY A 153 -18.39 -17.58 26.47
CA GLY A 153 -16.94 -17.63 26.26
C GLY A 153 -16.58 -16.73 25.07
N GLU A 154 -15.80 -17.25 24.12
CA GLU A 154 -15.43 -16.50 22.92
C GLU A 154 -16.48 -16.56 21.81
N ASP A 155 -17.49 -17.43 21.89
CA ASP A 155 -18.47 -17.57 20.82
C ASP A 155 -19.48 -16.42 20.85
N VAL A 156 -19.64 -15.73 19.71
CA VAL A 156 -20.66 -14.69 19.55
C VAL A 156 -21.98 -15.36 19.17
N LEU A 157 -22.94 -15.30 20.09
CA LEU A 157 -24.28 -15.84 19.89
C LEU A 157 -25.19 -14.87 19.13
N LYS A 158 -24.99 -13.57 19.34
CA LYS A 158 -25.75 -12.50 18.68
C LYS A 158 -24.91 -11.23 18.61
N PHE A 159 -24.86 -10.61 17.44
CA PHE A 159 -24.41 -9.24 17.25
C PHE A 159 -25.63 -8.34 17.08
N THR A 160 -25.64 -7.16 17.69
CA THR A 160 -26.70 -6.14 17.46
C THR A 160 -26.05 -4.77 17.29
N GLU A 161 -26.14 -4.21 16.08
CA GLU A 161 -25.56 -2.90 15.75
C GLU A 161 -26.49 -1.75 16.14
N LYS A 162 -26.04 -0.90 17.08
CA LYS A 162 -26.73 0.34 17.50
C LYS A 162 -28.17 0.10 17.98
N PRO A 163 -28.35 -0.63 19.10
CA PRO A 163 -29.67 -0.85 19.70
C PRO A 163 -30.26 0.45 20.23
N ASP A 164 -31.55 0.43 20.56
CA ASP A 164 -32.17 1.54 21.28
C ASP A 164 -31.71 1.63 22.74
N LYS A 165 -32.05 2.74 23.40
CA LYS A 165 -31.66 3.03 24.78
C LYS A 165 -32.13 1.97 25.79
N GLU A 166 -33.33 1.43 25.59
CA GLU A 166 -33.94 0.48 26.52
C GLU A 166 -33.26 -0.89 26.40
N GLU A 167 -32.95 -1.30 25.17
CA GLU A 167 -32.15 -2.47 24.84
C GLU A 167 -30.73 -2.37 25.39
N ALA A 168 -30.02 -1.25 25.14
CA ALA A 168 -28.67 -1.04 25.67
C ALA A 168 -28.63 -1.14 27.20
N ALA A 169 -29.62 -0.53 27.88
CA ALA A 169 -29.75 -0.64 29.32
C ALA A 169 -30.08 -2.08 29.78
N ALA A 170 -30.83 -2.85 28.99
CA ALA A 170 -31.09 -4.26 29.27
C ALA A 170 -29.83 -5.12 29.11
N TYR A 171 -28.99 -4.82 28.12
CA TYR A 171 -27.72 -5.53 27.90
C TYR A 171 -26.78 -5.34 29.09
N LEU A 172 -26.61 -4.10 29.56
CA LEU A 172 -25.85 -3.80 30.78
C LEU A 172 -26.39 -4.58 32.00
N ARG A 173 -27.71 -4.62 32.19
CA ARG A 173 -28.33 -5.35 33.31
C ARG A 173 -28.13 -6.85 33.26
N SER A 174 -27.99 -7.44 32.07
CA SER A 174 -27.85 -8.88 31.94
C SER A 174 -26.44 -9.38 32.26
N GLY A 175 -25.40 -8.58 32.00
CA GLY A 175 -23.99 -8.98 32.16
C GLY A 175 -23.49 -9.99 31.13
N ASP A 176 -24.35 -10.42 30.18
CA ASP A 176 -24.04 -11.39 29.13
C ASP A 176 -23.43 -10.74 27.87
N TYR A 177 -23.28 -9.42 27.86
CA TYR A 177 -22.96 -8.64 26.68
C TYR A 177 -21.66 -7.85 26.81
N LEU A 178 -20.96 -7.73 25.69
CA LEU A 178 -19.81 -6.87 25.50
C LEU A 178 -20.12 -5.78 24.46
N VAL A 179 -19.39 -4.67 24.52
CA VAL A 179 -19.39 -3.61 23.50
C VAL A 179 -18.43 -4.01 22.38
N ASN A 180 -18.86 -3.96 21.12
CA ASN A 180 -17.99 -4.12 19.96
C ASN A 180 -17.04 -2.92 19.85
N SER A 181 -15.74 -3.18 19.90
CA SER A 181 -14.73 -2.12 19.78
C SER A 181 -14.56 -1.62 18.35
N GLY A 182 -15.16 -2.26 17.33
CA GLY A 182 -14.93 -1.91 15.91
C GLY A 182 -13.57 -2.36 15.36
N ILE A 183 -12.76 -3.06 16.17
CA ILE A 183 -11.57 -3.77 15.71
C ILE A 183 -12.01 -5.16 15.24
N PHE A 184 -11.47 -5.60 14.11
CA PHE A 184 -11.74 -6.92 13.56
C PHE A 184 -10.46 -7.64 13.16
N MET A 185 -10.46 -8.96 13.21
CA MET A 185 -9.38 -9.76 12.67
C MET A 185 -9.90 -11.03 12.02
N PHE A 186 -9.39 -11.35 10.83
CA PHE A 186 -9.81 -12.53 10.09
C PHE A 186 -8.83 -12.85 8.96
N GLN A 187 -8.87 -14.08 8.46
CA GLN A 187 -8.26 -14.39 7.17
C GLN A 187 -9.12 -13.83 6.03
N VAL A 188 -8.48 -13.21 5.05
CA VAL A 188 -9.11 -12.58 3.86
C VAL A 188 -10.14 -13.51 3.21
N GLY A 189 -9.76 -14.75 2.94
CA GLY A 189 -10.64 -15.73 2.31
C GLY A 189 -11.89 -16.03 3.12
N ASN A 190 -11.82 -16.05 4.46
CA ASN A 190 -13.00 -16.31 5.30
C ASN A 190 -13.99 -15.14 5.21
N MET A 191 -13.50 -13.89 5.27
CA MET A 191 -14.34 -12.71 5.16
C MET A 191 -15.01 -12.60 3.79
N LEU A 192 -14.26 -12.78 2.70
CA LEU A 192 -14.83 -12.73 1.35
C LEU A 192 -15.93 -13.78 1.15
N GLN A 193 -15.79 -14.97 1.74
CA GLN A 193 -16.78 -16.03 1.64
C GLN A 193 -18.04 -15.74 2.46
N GLU A 194 -17.89 -15.23 3.69
CA GLU A 194 -19.04 -14.84 4.50
C GLU A 194 -19.79 -13.67 3.87
N LEU A 195 -19.08 -12.69 3.29
CA LEU A 195 -19.71 -11.62 2.51
C LEU A 195 -20.47 -12.17 1.30
N LYS A 196 -19.86 -13.08 0.53
CA LYS A 196 -20.53 -13.73 -0.62
C LYS A 196 -21.79 -14.48 -0.20
N LYS A 197 -21.77 -15.12 0.98
CA LYS A 197 -22.88 -15.90 1.52
C LYS A 197 -24.04 -15.02 1.98
N TYR A 198 -23.77 -13.95 2.73
CA TYR A 198 -24.82 -13.12 3.37
C TYR A 198 -25.19 -11.88 2.56
N SER A 199 -24.26 -11.36 1.75
CA SER A 199 -24.43 -10.15 0.94
C SER A 199 -23.86 -10.32 -0.48
N PRO A 200 -24.38 -11.28 -1.29
CA PRO A 200 -23.82 -11.61 -2.61
C PRO A 200 -23.80 -10.44 -3.60
N SER A 201 -24.80 -9.56 -3.57
CA SER A 201 -24.84 -8.36 -4.42
C SER A 201 -23.75 -7.35 -4.06
N LEU A 202 -23.46 -7.19 -2.77
CA LEU A 202 -22.40 -6.31 -2.27
C LEU A 202 -21.01 -6.86 -2.62
N GLU A 203 -20.82 -8.17 -2.50
CA GLU A 203 -19.60 -8.85 -2.95
C GLU A 203 -19.36 -8.67 -4.45
N GLN A 204 -20.40 -8.87 -5.28
CA GLN A 204 -20.31 -8.65 -6.72
C GLN A 204 -19.99 -7.20 -7.07
N ALA A 205 -20.60 -6.23 -6.37
CA ALA A 205 -20.31 -4.80 -6.57
C ALA A 205 -18.86 -4.46 -6.21
N CYS A 206 -18.36 -4.96 -5.07
CA CYS A 206 -16.97 -4.76 -4.67
C CYS A 206 -15.99 -5.40 -5.67
N ARG A 207 -16.28 -6.61 -6.15
CA ARG A 207 -15.45 -7.29 -7.17
C ARG A 207 -15.44 -6.51 -8.49
N GLY A 208 -16.58 -5.97 -8.90
CA GLY A 208 -16.70 -5.11 -10.08
C GLY A 208 -15.90 -3.81 -9.94
N ALA A 209 -15.95 -3.19 -8.76
CA ALA A 209 -15.16 -2.00 -8.45
C ALA A 209 -13.66 -2.29 -8.41
N TYR A 210 -13.26 -3.42 -7.82
CA TYR A 210 -11.86 -3.85 -7.77
C TYR A 210 -11.25 -3.99 -9.17
N LYS A 211 -12.00 -4.52 -10.15
CA LYS A 211 -11.54 -4.61 -11.55
C LYS A 211 -11.38 -3.25 -12.26
N LYS A 212 -12.08 -2.20 -11.79
CA LYS A 212 -12.08 -0.86 -12.41
C LYS A 212 -11.18 0.14 -11.70
N ARG A 213 -10.50 -0.29 -10.63
CA ARG A 213 -9.55 0.55 -9.87
C ARG A 213 -8.43 1.02 -10.79
N TYR A 214 -7.83 2.16 -10.48
CA TYR A 214 -6.57 2.57 -11.10
C TYR A 214 -5.51 2.80 -10.04
N HIS A 215 -4.25 2.65 -10.44
CA HIS A 215 -3.10 2.85 -9.59
C HIS A 215 -2.52 4.26 -9.81
N ASP A 216 -2.18 4.93 -8.72
CA ASP A 216 -1.51 6.24 -8.69
C ASP A 216 -0.35 6.16 -7.69
N ARG A 217 0.87 5.97 -8.20
CA ARG A 217 2.07 5.69 -7.39
C ARG A 217 1.79 4.50 -6.43
N ASN A 218 1.93 4.70 -5.13
CA ASN A 218 1.64 3.71 -4.08
C ASN A 218 0.18 3.78 -3.55
N SER A 219 -0.74 4.28 -4.37
CA SER A 219 -2.16 4.38 -4.03
C SER A 219 -3.02 3.63 -5.04
N ILE A 220 -4.07 3.00 -4.53
CA ILE A 220 -5.20 2.56 -5.33
C ILE A 220 -6.29 3.60 -5.19
N VAL A 221 -6.83 4.08 -6.31
CA VAL A 221 -7.89 5.07 -6.30
C VAL A 221 -9.19 4.47 -6.81
N TYR A 222 -10.25 4.71 -6.05
CA TYR A 222 -11.62 4.41 -6.45
C TYR A 222 -12.37 5.72 -6.66
N THR A 223 -12.71 5.97 -7.92
CA THR A 223 -13.46 7.18 -8.31
C THR A 223 -14.88 7.16 -7.76
N GLU A 224 -15.50 8.34 -7.72
CA GLU A 224 -16.89 8.47 -7.30
C GLU A 224 -17.83 7.60 -8.15
N SER A 225 -17.62 7.54 -9.47
CA SER A 225 -18.44 6.76 -10.41
C SER A 225 -18.36 5.25 -10.18
N ILE A 226 -17.21 4.76 -9.70
CA ILE A 226 -17.02 3.36 -9.32
C ILE A 226 -17.71 3.08 -7.98
N LEU A 227 -17.46 3.92 -6.97
CA LEU A 227 -17.95 3.71 -5.61
C LEU A 227 -19.47 3.88 -5.48
N LEU A 228 -20.11 4.71 -6.32
CA LEU A 228 -21.57 4.85 -6.39
C LEU A 228 -22.31 3.55 -6.68
N GLN A 229 -21.62 2.56 -7.28
CA GLN A 229 -22.21 1.25 -7.59
C GLN A 229 -22.22 0.32 -6.37
N ILE A 230 -21.55 0.70 -5.27
CA ILE A 230 -21.46 -0.09 -4.04
C ILE A 230 -22.43 0.48 -3.00
N PRO A 231 -23.36 -0.34 -2.46
CA PRO A 231 -24.19 0.07 -1.33
C PRO A 231 -23.37 0.49 -0.11
N ALA A 232 -23.74 1.61 0.53
CA ALA A 232 -23.05 2.10 1.71
C ALA A 232 -23.50 1.35 2.98
N VAL A 233 -22.78 0.29 3.35
CA VAL A 233 -23.16 -0.62 4.44
C VAL A 233 -21.98 -0.87 5.39
N ALA A 234 -22.25 -0.90 6.70
CA ALA A 234 -21.25 -1.22 7.71
C ALA A 234 -21.00 -2.75 7.80
N ILE A 235 -19.77 -3.17 8.05
CA ILE A 235 -19.37 -4.60 8.05
C ILE A 235 -20.12 -5.41 9.10
N GLU A 236 -20.47 -4.74 10.20
CA GLU A 236 -21.30 -5.25 11.28
C GLU A 236 -22.62 -5.80 10.73
N LYS A 237 -23.30 -5.00 9.89
CA LYS A 237 -24.60 -5.35 9.30
C LYS A 237 -24.49 -6.32 8.13
N SER A 238 -23.45 -6.20 7.30
CA SER A 238 -23.34 -7.01 6.09
C SER A 238 -22.85 -8.44 6.37
N VAL A 239 -22.12 -8.64 7.48
CA VAL A 239 -21.49 -9.92 7.83
C VAL A 239 -21.72 -10.31 9.29
N PHE A 240 -21.32 -9.49 10.27
CA PHE A 240 -21.26 -9.95 11.68
C PHE A 240 -22.62 -10.20 12.34
N GLU A 241 -23.69 -9.53 11.93
CA GLU A 241 -25.06 -9.81 12.38
C GLU A 241 -25.62 -11.15 11.87
N HIS A 242 -24.98 -11.78 10.88
CA HIS A 242 -25.49 -12.97 10.21
C HIS A 242 -24.58 -14.19 10.31
N THR A 243 -23.28 -13.98 10.50
CA THR A 243 -22.28 -15.06 10.57
C THR A 243 -22.45 -15.91 11.82
N MET A 244 -22.26 -17.22 11.65
CA MET A 244 -22.16 -18.19 12.75
C MET A 244 -20.69 -18.47 13.14
N ARG A 245 -19.74 -17.77 12.52
CA ARG A 245 -18.29 -17.96 12.70
C ARG A 245 -17.64 -16.78 13.45
N ALA A 246 -18.45 -15.91 14.04
CA ALA A 246 -17.93 -14.81 14.83
C ALA A 246 -17.44 -15.28 16.20
N LYS A 247 -16.26 -14.82 16.58
CA LYS A 247 -15.74 -14.92 17.95
C LYS A 247 -15.40 -13.54 18.50
N ALA A 248 -15.53 -13.37 19.80
CA ALA A 248 -15.16 -12.15 20.52
C ALA A 248 -14.01 -12.46 21.49
N VAL A 249 -12.94 -11.68 21.40
CA VAL A 249 -11.91 -11.64 22.44
C VAL A 249 -12.36 -10.63 23.49
N HIS A 250 -12.58 -11.09 24.72
CA HIS A 250 -12.87 -10.19 25.84
C HIS A 250 -11.60 -9.43 26.24
N CYS A 251 -11.67 -8.11 26.19
CA CYS A 251 -10.51 -7.23 26.31
C CYS A 251 -10.49 -6.51 27.65
N GLY A 252 -9.34 -6.53 28.33
CA GLY A 252 -9.11 -5.83 29.60
C GLY A 252 -8.29 -4.54 29.47
N PHE A 253 -7.93 -4.13 28.25
CA PHE A 253 -7.19 -2.90 28.03
C PHE A 253 -8.14 -1.69 28.05
N GLY A 254 -7.64 -0.51 28.43
CA GLY A 254 -8.39 0.73 28.40
C GLY A 254 -8.77 1.09 26.96
N TRP A 255 -10.05 1.33 26.71
CA TRP A 255 -10.58 1.63 25.38
C TRP A 255 -11.59 2.77 25.45
N LYS A 256 -11.49 3.70 24.48
CA LYS A 256 -12.41 4.82 24.36
C LYS A 256 -12.61 5.19 22.90
N ASP A 257 -13.86 5.22 22.45
CA ASP A 257 -14.24 5.71 21.13
C ASP A 257 -14.42 7.24 21.15
N ILE A 258 -13.74 7.94 20.25
CA ILE A 258 -13.77 9.41 20.18
C ILE A 258 -14.78 9.85 19.12
N GLY A 259 -15.99 10.17 19.59
CA GLY A 259 -17.13 10.57 18.77
C GLY A 259 -17.58 12.02 18.94
N SER A 260 -17.29 12.65 20.08
CA SER A 260 -17.66 14.03 20.41
C SER A 260 -16.60 14.72 21.26
N LEU A 261 -16.75 16.03 21.51
CA LEU A 261 -15.79 16.77 22.33
C LEU A 261 -15.74 16.27 23.78
N GLU A 262 -16.85 15.76 24.33
CA GLU A 262 -16.90 15.21 25.69
C GLU A 262 -16.08 13.93 25.84
N ASP A 263 -15.85 13.22 24.73
CA ASP A 263 -14.97 12.06 24.72
C ASP A 263 -13.48 12.47 24.80
N LEU A 264 -13.14 13.75 24.71
CA LEU A 264 -11.76 14.24 24.85
C LEU A 264 -11.58 14.97 26.18
N LYS A 265 -10.69 14.45 27.03
CA LYS A 265 -10.28 15.18 28.22
C LYS A 265 -9.19 16.20 27.90
N ALA A 266 -9.16 17.32 28.63
CA ALA A 266 -8.05 18.27 28.53
C ALA A 266 -6.68 17.61 28.83
N THR A 267 -6.67 16.57 29.66
CA THR A 267 -5.48 15.75 29.96
C THR A 267 -5.16 14.70 28.90
N GLU A 268 -5.98 14.52 27.87
CA GLU A 268 -5.68 13.60 26.75
C GLU A 268 -5.11 14.38 25.56
N LEU A 269 -5.24 15.70 25.57
CA LEU A 269 -4.71 16.62 24.57
C LEU A 269 -3.43 17.28 25.06
N GLN A 270 -2.54 17.61 24.12
CA GLN A 270 -1.38 18.43 24.42
C GLN A 270 -1.82 19.90 24.46
N PRO A 271 -1.68 20.62 25.57
CA PRO A 271 -1.98 22.04 25.60
C PRO A 271 -0.92 22.78 24.77
N ALA A 272 -1.33 23.83 24.07
CA ALA A 272 -0.39 24.69 23.36
C ALA A 272 0.56 25.42 24.33
N ASP A 273 0.08 25.71 25.54
CA ASP A 273 0.87 26.26 26.66
C ASP A 273 0.15 25.96 27.99
N SER A 274 0.77 25.15 28.87
CA SER A 274 0.18 24.69 30.13
C SER A 274 -0.18 25.80 31.14
N GLY A 275 0.31 27.04 30.94
CA GLY A 275 0.00 28.19 31.79
C GLY A 275 -1.20 29.04 31.34
N ARG A 276 -1.86 28.71 30.22
CA ARG A 276 -2.85 29.58 29.57
C ARG A 276 -4.30 29.10 29.67
N GLN A 277 -4.60 28.27 30.67
CA GLN A 277 -5.93 27.76 30.96
C GLN A 277 -6.19 27.86 32.46
N ILE A 278 -7.16 28.68 32.86
CA ILE A 278 -7.44 28.98 34.27
C ILE A 278 -8.92 28.74 34.53
N ALA A 279 -9.22 27.82 35.44
CA ALA A 279 -10.57 27.63 35.99
C ALA A 279 -10.59 28.11 37.43
N TYR A 280 -11.43 29.09 37.75
CA TYR A 280 -11.54 29.71 39.06
C TYR A 280 -12.97 29.59 39.57
N HIS A 281 -13.18 28.97 40.73
CA HIS A 281 -14.53 28.69 41.26
C HIS A 281 -15.48 27.95 40.29
N CYS A 282 -14.95 27.18 39.34
CA CYS A 282 -15.77 26.39 38.42
C CYS A 282 -16.00 24.97 38.97
N LYS A 283 -17.13 24.35 38.60
CA LYS A 283 -17.42 22.92 38.86
C LYS A 283 -17.73 22.20 37.56
N GLU A 284 -17.22 20.97 37.40
CA GLU A 284 -17.43 20.15 36.20
C GLU A 284 -17.20 20.89 34.87
N THR A 285 -16.37 21.94 34.90
CA THR A 285 -16.07 22.77 33.73
C THR A 285 -14.73 22.33 33.15
N GLU A 286 -14.71 22.09 31.86
CA GLU A 286 -13.55 21.60 31.14
C GLU A 286 -13.07 22.65 30.13
N ILE A 287 -11.77 22.95 30.16
CA ILE A 287 -11.13 23.92 29.27
C ILE A 287 -10.08 23.21 28.44
N ILE A 288 -10.28 23.20 27.13
CA ILE A 288 -9.33 22.70 26.13
C ILE A 288 -8.78 23.91 25.37
N ASN A 289 -7.57 24.35 25.74
CA ASN A 289 -6.90 25.46 25.05
C ASN A 289 -5.78 24.95 24.12
N GLN A 290 -6.06 24.92 22.81
CA GLN A 290 -5.12 24.57 21.74
C GLN A 290 -4.47 25.81 21.09
N CYS A 291 -4.73 27.02 21.61
CA CYS A 291 -4.15 28.25 21.09
C CYS A 291 -3.02 28.76 21.99
N GLY A 292 -1.78 28.74 21.49
CA GLY A 292 -0.63 29.28 22.22
C GLY A 292 -0.58 30.82 22.26
N ARG A 293 -1.51 31.53 21.61
CA ARG A 293 -1.54 33.00 21.55
C ARG A 293 -2.53 33.63 22.53
N SER A 294 -3.55 32.89 22.97
CA SER A 294 -4.59 33.40 23.88
C SER A 294 -4.64 32.60 25.19
N THR A 295 -5.08 33.27 26.25
CA THR A 295 -5.33 32.67 27.57
C THR A 295 -6.83 32.56 27.80
N VAL A 296 -7.29 31.39 28.24
CA VAL A 296 -8.70 31.14 28.57
C VAL A 296 -8.85 31.16 30.09
N VAL A 297 -9.75 32.02 30.59
CA VAL A 297 -10.07 32.12 32.02
C VAL A 297 -11.57 31.90 32.20
N ALA A 298 -11.94 30.78 32.82
CA ALA A 298 -13.31 30.50 33.25
C ALA A 298 -13.44 30.84 34.74
N ASN A 299 -14.50 31.56 35.11
CA ASN A 299 -14.77 31.93 36.50
C ASN A 299 -16.23 31.66 36.87
N GLY A 300 -16.48 30.84 37.89
CA GLY A 300 -17.82 30.59 38.41
C GLY A 300 -18.74 29.83 37.46
N LEU A 301 -18.19 29.04 36.54
CA LEU A 301 -18.96 28.24 35.59
C LEU A 301 -19.22 26.83 36.14
N ASP A 302 -20.43 26.33 35.91
CA ASP A 302 -20.83 24.98 36.29
C ASP A 302 -21.25 24.21 35.02
N ASP A 303 -20.66 23.03 34.80
CA ASP A 303 -21.04 22.09 33.73
C ASP A 303 -20.84 22.64 32.29
N ILE A 304 -19.75 23.38 32.08
CA ILE A 304 -19.42 24.01 30.79
C ILE A 304 -18.19 23.36 30.15
N LEU A 305 -18.23 23.16 28.83
CA LEU A 305 -17.10 22.80 27.99
C LEU A 305 -16.66 24.01 27.17
N ILE A 306 -15.38 24.37 27.29
CA ILE A 306 -14.75 25.46 26.53
C ILE A 306 -13.63 24.87 25.68
N VAL A 307 -13.71 25.04 24.37
CA VAL A 307 -12.68 24.58 23.41
C VAL A 307 -12.21 25.75 22.57
N ASN A 308 -10.94 26.12 22.70
CA ASN A 308 -10.31 27.26 22.04
C ASN A 308 -9.22 26.79 21.08
N THR A 309 -9.35 27.09 19.79
CA THR A 309 -8.30 26.89 18.77
C THR A 309 -7.74 28.24 18.30
N GLN A 310 -6.84 28.24 17.32
CA GLN A 310 -6.21 29.47 16.85
C GLN A 310 -7.19 30.49 16.22
N ASP A 311 -8.33 30.01 15.75
CA ASP A 311 -9.26 30.70 14.87
C ASP A 311 -10.72 30.68 15.37
N ALA A 312 -11.08 29.75 16.27
CA ALA A 312 -12.45 29.57 16.73
C ALA A 312 -12.52 29.15 18.19
N VAL A 313 -13.65 29.46 18.83
CA VAL A 313 -13.97 29.05 20.21
C VAL A 313 -15.36 28.43 20.24
N TYR A 314 -15.48 27.27 20.88
CA TYR A 314 -16.74 26.68 21.28
C TYR A 314 -16.92 26.82 22.79
N ILE A 315 -18.11 27.23 23.21
CA ILE A 315 -18.54 27.28 24.60
C ILE A 315 -19.94 26.67 24.64
N GLY A 316 -20.12 25.59 25.38
CA GLY A 316 -21.40 24.92 25.50
C GLY A 316 -21.52 24.17 26.82
N LYS A 317 -22.72 23.70 27.14
CA LYS A 317 -22.92 22.81 28.27
C LYS A 317 -22.29 21.45 27.96
N LYS A 318 -21.68 20.79 28.96
CA LYS A 318 -21.12 19.45 28.77
C LYS A 318 -22.22 18.46 28.39
N GLY A 319 -21.98 17.65 27.35
CA GLY A 319 -22.95 16.68 26.82
C GLY A 319 -23.80 17.20 25.66
N GLU A 320 -23.74 18.49 25.36
CA GLU A 320 -24.53 19.12 24.28
C GLU A 320 -23.74 19.29 22.97
N SER A 321 -22.48 18.85 22.87
CA SER A 321 -21.70 19.01 21.63
C SER A 321 -22.28 18.22 20.45
N GLY A 322 -23.17 17.25 20.70
CA GLY A 322 -23.95 16.57 19.67
C GLY A 322 -24.76 17.52 18.78
N ALA A 323 -25.16 18.69 19.30
CA ALA A 323 -25.88 19.72 18.56
C ALA A 323 -25.01 20.49 17.55
N LEU A 324 -23.67 20.40 17.62
CA LEU A 324 -22.74 21.10 16.72
C LEU A 324 -23.07 20.87 15.24
N LYS A 325 -23.47 19.64 14.90
CA LYS A 325 -23.86 19.31 13.53
C LYS A 325 -25.03 20.17 13.04
N ASN A 326 -26.04 20.36 13.89
CA ASN A 326 -27.21 21.17 13.56
C ASN A 326 -26.84 22.66 13.55
N ILE A 327 -26.04 23.11 14.52
CA ILE A 327 -25.56 24.50 14.60
C ILE A 327 -24.83 24.89 13.31
N VAL A 328 -23.91 24.06 12.83
CA VAL A 328 -23.18 24.30 11.58
C VAL A 328 -24.13 24.35 10.37
N GLN A 329 -25.11 23.44 10.30
CA GLN A 329 -26.09 23.41 9.21
C GLN A 329 -27.00 24.63 9.18
N GLU A 330 -27.42 25.12 10.35
CA GLU A 330 -28.31 26.28 10.50
C GLU A 330 -27.58 27.62 10.34
N ASN A 331 -26.24 27.62 10.35
CA ASN A 331 -25.42 28.83 10.27
C ASN A 331 -24.39 28.76 9.14
N PRO A 332 -24.80 28.90 7.86
CA PRO A 332 -23.91 28.76 6.70
C PRO A 332 -22.71 29.72 6.71
N GLN A 333 -22.82 30.88 7.36
CA GLN A 333 -21.73 31.83 7.55
C GLN A 333 -20.54 31.26 8.33
N MET A 334 -20.72 30.14 9.04
CA MET A 334 -19.64 29.42 9.72
C MET A 334 -18.81 28.55 8.78
N SER A 335 -19.21 28.37 7.51
CA SER A 335 -18.57 27.45 6.55
C SER A 335 -17.05 27.62 6.49
N THR A 336 -16.57 28.87 6.42
CA THR A 336 -15.12 29.18 6.38
C THR A 336 -14.35 28.58 7.56
N PHE A 337 -14.95 28.56 8.76
CA PHE A 337 -14.34 28.05 10.00
C PHE A 337 -14.59 26.57 10.24
N VAL A 338 -15.41 25.92 9.41
CA VAL A 338 -15.71 24.48 9.49
C VAL A 338 -14.94 23.72 8.42
N GLU A 339 -14.78 24.31 7.24
CA GLU A 339 -14.18 23.67 6.08
C GLU A 339 -12.66 23.56 6.18
N SER A 340 -11.99 24.66 6.52
CA SER A 340 -10.54 24.78 6.37
C SER A 340 -9.83 24.96 7.70
N ASN A 341 -8.74 24.20 7.88
CA ASN A 341 -7.74 24.48 8.89
C ASN A 341 -6.74 25.49 8.32
N ARG A 342 -6.05 26.25 9.18
CA ARG A 342 -4.96 27.15 8.76
C ARG A 342 -3.77 26.40 8.18
N VAL A 343 -3.64 25.11 8.52
CA VAL A 343 -2.59 24.22 8.00
C VAL A 343 -3.15 23.37 6.86
N VAL A 344 -2.48 23.44 5.71
CA VAL A 344 -2.78 22.64 4.51
C VAL A 344 -1.64 21.67 4.25
N TYR A 345 -1.99 20.43 3.92
CA TYR A 345 -1.04 19.35 3.63
C TYR A 345 -0.96 19.11 2.12
N ARG A 346 0.26 18.95 1.61
CA ARG A 346 0.59 18.73 0.20
C ARG A 346 1.60 17.59 0.06
N ALA A 347 1.77 17.07 -1.15
CA ALA A 347 2.74 16.02 -1.47
C ALA A 347 4.19 16.38 -1.11
N TRP A 348 4.50 17.68 -1.08
CA TRP A 348 5.83 18.21 -0.77
C TRP A 348 6.03 18.59 0.70
N GLY A 349 4.97 18.63 1.51
CA GLY A 349 5.01 19.07 2.90
C GLY A 349 3.74 19.81 3.32
N THR A 350 3.89 20.94 3.99
CA THR A 350 2.76 21.69 4.54
C THR A 350 2.94 23.19 4.39
N TYR A 351 1.84 23.95 4.35
CA TYR A 351 1.88 25.38 4.65
C TYR A 351 0.83 25.76 5.69
N GLU A 352 1.18 26.73 6.53
CA GLU A 352 0.30 27.33 7.53
C GLU A 352 0.03 28.80 7.15
N LEU A 353 -1.24 29.17 7.03
CA LEU A 353 -1.66 30.55 6.76
C LEU A 353 -1.62 31.37 8.05
N LEU A 354 -0.58 32.20 8.20
CA LEU A 354 -0.34 33.04 9.39
C LEU A 354 -1.17 34.34 9.37
N VAL A 355 -1.37 34.93 8.19
CA VAL A 355 -2.19 36.12 7.97
C VAL A 355 -2.94 35.95 6.65
N ASP A 356 -4.25 36.22 6.68
CA ASP A 356 -5.13 36.22 5.52
C ASP A 356 -5.82 37.59 5.42
N ASP A 357 -5.29 38.46 4.57
CA ASP A 357 -5.82 39.78 4.28
C ASP A 357 -6.05 39.92 2.76
N PRO A 358 -7.08 40.65 2.31
CA PRO A 358 -7.30 40.88 0.88
C PRO A 358 -6.10 41.46 0.12
N SER A 359 -5.22 42.21 0.80
CA SER A 359 -4.06 42.87 0.16
C SER A 359 -2.77 42.08 0.25
N PHE A 360 -2.65 41.16 1.22
CA PHE A 360 -1.44 40.36 1.40
C PHE A 360 -1.72 39.08 2.20
N ARG A 361 -0.90 38.05 1.97
CA ARG A 361 -0.93 36.81 2.73
C ARG A 361 0.45 36.48 3.27
N VAL A 362 0.47 35.88 4.46
CA VAL A 362 1.71 35.37 5.05
C VAL A 362 1.54 33.89 5.29
N LYS A 363 2.42 33.09 4.69
CA LYS A 363 2.45 31.63 4.87
C LYS A 363 3.75 31.21 5.53
N LYS A 364 3.66 30.21 6.40
CA LYS A 364 4.80 29.41 6.84
C LYS A 364 4.78 28.12 6.04
N ILE A 365 5.71 27.98 5.11
CA ILE A 365 5.87 26.81 4.24
C ILE A 365 6.94 25.91 4.84
N GLN A 366 6.65 24.61 4.88
CA GLN A 366 7.57 23.57 5.31
C GLN A 366 7.64 22.50 4.22
N ILE A 367 8.78 22.39 3.55
CA ILE A 367 9.05 21.40 2.49
C ILE A 367 9.89 20.28 3.09
N HIS A 368 9.43 19.03 2.94
CA HIS A 368 10.15 17.85 3.46
C HIS A 368 11.45 17.58 2.68
N PRO A 369 12.44 16.93 3.29
CA PRO A 369 13.67 16.52 2.60
C PRO A 369 13.40 15.79 1.28
N GLY A 370 14.07 16.21 0.21
CA GLY A 370 13.95 15.61 -1.13
C GLY A 370 12.63 15.90 -1.85
N LYS A 371 11.78 16.81 -1.34
CA LYS A 371 10.53 17.22 -2.00
C LYS A 371 10.68 18.58 -2.70
N THR A 372 9.83 18.81 -3.70
CA THR A 372 9.84 19.99 -4.56
C THR A 372 8.45 20.59 -4.69
N ILE A 373 8.36 21.91 -4.64
CA ILE A 373 7.22 22.67 -5.17
C ILE A 373 7.52 22.94 -6.64
N TYR A 374 6.71 22.38 -7.53
CA TYR A 374 6.94 22.39 -8.99
C TYR A 374 6.90 23.79 -9.59
N ALA A 375 7.42 23.90 -10.81
CA ALA A 375 7.52 25.20 -11.48
C ALA A 375 6.13 25.79 -11.72
N HIS A 376 5.94 27.02 -11.26
CA HIS A 376 4.73 27.79 -11.47
C HIS A 376 5.07 29.28 -11.49
N SER A 377 4.10 30.10 -11.87
CA SER A 377 4.16 31.54 -11.73
C SER A 377 2.83 32.06 -11.19
N HIS A 378 2.79 33.33 -10.81
CA HIS A 378 1.60 33.98 -10.31
C HIS A 378 1.20 35.15 -11.19
N ARG A 379 -0.08 35.23 -11.54
CA ARG A 379 -0.58 36.28 -12.43
C ARG A 379 -0.71 37.63 -11.77
N TYR A 380 -1.02 37.69 -10.47
CA TYR A 380 -1.47 38.93 -9.84
C TYR A 380 -0.76 39.25 -8.52
N ARG A 381 0.23 38.45 -8.14
CA ARG A 381 1.00 38.64 -6.91
C ARG A 381 2.50 38.50 -7.14
N SER A 382 3.26 39.21 -6.32
CA SER A 382 4.66 38.93 -6.06
C SER A 382 4.80 38.22 -4.71
N GLU A 383 5.92 37.53 -4.53
CA GLU A 383 6.23 36.82 -3.30
C GLU A 383 7.62 37.18 -2.78
N HIS A 384 7.71 37.30 -1.47
CA HIS A 384 8.96 37.51 -0.76
C HIS A 384 9.17 36.34 0.20
N TRP A 385 10.23 35.57 -0.03
CA TRP A 385 10.54 34.37 0.74
C TRP A 385 11.73 34.64 1.66
N SER A 386 11.60 34.24 2.92
CA SER A 386 12.71 34.21 3.88
C SER A 386 12.97 32.78 4.32
N LEU A 387 14.17 32.26 4.04
CA LEU A 387 14.56 30.91 4.42
C LEU A 387 14.98 30.89 5.88
N ILE A 388 14.21 30.18 6.71
CA ILE A 388 14.41 30.13 8.16
C ILE A 388 15.28 28.94 8.58
N SER A 389 15.21 27.82 7.84
CA SER A 389 15.95 26.60 8.13
C SER A 389 16.01 25.70 6.89
N GLY A 390 17.04 24.85 6.79
CA GLY A 390 17.22 23.90 5.69
C GLY A 390 18.03 24.47 4.52
N THR A 391 18.19 23.65 3.48
CA THR A 391 18.93 23.99 2.27
C THR A 391 18.02 23.79 1.06
N ALA A 392 17.85 24.85 0.27
CA ALA A 392 17.00 24.86 -0.91
C ALA A 392 17.83 24.93 -2.18
N ARG A 393 17.37 24.27 -3.24
CA ARG A 393 17.68 24.64 -4.61
C ARG A 393 16.49 25.41 -5.15
N ILE A 394 16.69 26.65 -5.58
CA ILE A 394 15.64 27.52 -6.11
C ILE A 394 16.00 27.89 -7.54
N GLU A 395 15.04 27.73 -8.45
CA GLU A 395 15.17 28.14 -9.85
C GLU A 395 14.21 29.30 -10.11
N LEU A 396 14.72 30.39 -10.68
CA LEU A 396 13.97 31.59 -11.07
C LEU A 396 14.24 31.86 -12.55
N ASP A 397 13.19 31.85 -13.39
CA ASP A 397 13.26 32.01 -14.85
C ASP A 397 14.39 31.17 -15.51
N GLY A 398 14.52 29.91 -15.08
CA GLY A 398 15.51 28.96 -15.60
C GLY A 398 16.93 29.13 -15.06
N THR A 399 17.17 30.11 -14.17
CA THR A 399 18.46 30.26 -13.46
C THR A 399 18.36 29.67 -12.06
N GLY A 400 19.11 28.59 -11.81
CA GLY A 400 19.12 27.87 -10.54
C GLY A 400 20.26 28.25 -9.60
N GLY A 401 20.00 28.25 -8.30
CA GLY A 401 20.98 28.47 -7.24
C GLY A 401 20.70 27.61 -5.99
N THR A 402 21.71 27.47 -5.13
CA THR A 402 21.56 26.86 -3.79
C THR A 402 21.48 27.97 -2.74
N TYR A 403 20.51 27.85 -1.85
CA TYR A 403 20.19 28.82 -0.82
C TYR A 403 20.02 28.13 0.53
N GLY A 404 20.31 28.83 1.61
CA GLY A 404 20.27 28.33 2.96
C GLY A 404 19.57 29.27 3.93
N MET A 405 19.74 28.98 5.22
CA MET A 405 19.19 29.80 6.30
C MET A 405 19.69 31.25 6.22
N GLY A 406 18.75 32.20 6.27
CA GLY A 406 19.02 33.64 6.23
C GLY A 406 18.91 34.25 4.83
N ASP A 407 18.87 33.44 3.78
CA ASP A 407 18.68 33.93 2.42
C ASP A 407 17.26 34.46 2.20
N VAL A 408 17.16 35.46 1.34
CA VAL A 408 15.92 36.13 0.96
C VAL A 408 15.77 36.08 -0.55
N ILE A 409 14.59 35.67 -1.00
CA ILE A 409 14.27 35.47 -2.42
C ILE A 409 13.04 36.31 -2.76
N ASN A 410 13.10 37.02 -3.90
CA ASN A 410 11.97 37.75 -4.44
C ASN A 410 11.51 37.04 -5.71
N VAL A 411 10.22 36.76 -5.77
CA VAL A 411 9.52 36.22 -6.93
C VAL A 411 8.61 37.31 -7.45
N GLU A 412 8.95 37.85 -8.62
CA GLU A 412 8.13 38.89 -9.25
C GLU A 412 6.89 38.30 -9.92
N GLU A 413 5.91 39.15 -10.22
CA GLU A 413 4.71 38.74 -10.95
C GLU A 413 5.09 38.09 -12.31
N ASN A 414 4.43 36.98 -12.66
CA ASN A 414 4.66 36.16 -13.84
C ASN A 414 6.03 35.46 -13.92
N MET A 415 6.91 35.61 -12.92
CA MET A 415 8.19 34.91 -12.86
C MET A 415 7.97 33.42 -12.62
N VAL A 416 8.55 32.58 -13.48
CA VAL A 416 8.49 31.14 -13.30
C VAL A 416 9.50 30.74 -12.24
N HIS A 417 9.05 30.06 -11.20
CA HIS A 417 9.90 29.71 -10.07
C HIS A 417 9.62 28.29 -9.56
N GLN A 418 10.66 27.67 -9.00
CA GLN A 418 10.62 26.33 -8.42
C GLN A 418 11.48 26.28 -7.15
N VAL A 419 11.06 25.54 -6.13
CA VAL A 419 11.84 25.33 -4.90
C VAL A 419 11.90 23.86 -4.50
N SER A 420 13.11 23.37 -4.28
CA SER A 420 13.41 21.99 -3.91
C SER A 420 14.19 21.94 -2.60
N ASN A 421 13.79 21.10 -1.65
CA ASN A 421 14.58 20.85 -0.46
C ASN A 421 15.67 19.79 -0.76
N ILE A 422 16.90 20.25 -0.92
CA ILE A 422 18.07 19.38 -1.16
C ILE A 422 18.81 19.01 0.14
N GLY A 423 18.31 19.47 1.29
CA GLY A 423 18.86 19.15 2.60
C GLY A 423 18.29 17.86 3.20
N VAL A 424 18.83 17.50 4.38
CA VAL A 424 18.38 16.33 5.17
C VAL A 424 17.43 16.70 6.31
N ILE A 425 17.07 17.98 6.43
CA ILE A 425 16.09 18.50 7.40
C ILE A 425 14.98 19.26 6.66
N PRO A 426 13.79 19.46 7.26
CA PRO A 426 12.74 20.26 6.65
C PRO A 426 13.20 21.69 6.32
N LEU A 427 12.90 22.13 5.10
CA LEU A 427 13.12 23.49 4.62
C LEU A 427 11.94 24.35 5.06
N LEU A 428 12.22 25.39 5.84
CA LEU A 428 11.21 26.32 6.36
C LEU A 428 11.33 27.67 5.66
N ILE A 429 10.24 28.12 5.05
CA ILE A 429 10.15 29.40 4.35
C ILE A 429 9.00 30.20 4.97
N ILE A 430 9.25 31.48 5.27
CA ILE A 430 8.18 32.45 5.47
C ILE A 430 7.96 33.16 4.14
N GLU A 431 6.80 32.95 3.55
CA GLU A 431 6.36 33.60 2.32
C GLU A 431 5.43 34.76 2.68
N VAL A 432 5.70 35.92 2.10
CA VAL A 432 4.81 37.08 2.10
C VAL A 432 4.38 37.32 0.66
N SER A 433 3.11 37.13 0.35
CA SER A 433 2.53 37.40 -0.97
C SER A 433 1.79 38.73 -0.95
N SER A 434 1.94 39.56 -1.98
CA SER A 434 1.26 40.86 -2.11
C SER A 434 0.84 41.10 -3.55
N GLY A 435 -0.36 41.66 -3.77
CA GLY A 435 -0.87 41.88 -5.12
C GLY A 435 -2.37 42.20 -5.19
N GLU A 436 -2.90 42.28 -6.42
CA GLU A 436 -4.34 42.50 -6.66
C GLU A 436 -5.18 41.27 -6.30
N ASN A 437 -4.59 40.08 -6.44
CA ASN A 437 -5.15 38.82 -5.99
C ASN A 437 -4.04 37.95 -5.40
N VAL A 438 -4.14 37.63 -4.11
CA VAL A 438 -3.15 36.84 -3.35
C VAL A 438 -3.65 35.42 -3.05
N THR A 439 -4.75 34.98 -3.67
CA THR A 439 -5.25 33.62 -3.50
C THR A 439 -4.62 32.64 -4.48
N GLU A 440 -4.86 31.34 -4.29
CA GLU A 440 -4.20 30.29 -5.08
C GLU A 440 -4.80 30.14 -6.49
N ASP A 441 -5.89 30.84 -6.80
CA ASP A 441 -6.53 30.84 -8.11
C ASP A 441 -5.74 31.62 -9.19
N ASP A 442 -4.74 32.40 -8.77
CA ASP A 442 -3.85 33.14 -9.67
C ASP A 442 -2.63 32.35 -10.16
N MET A 443 -2.45 31.12 -9.65
CA MET A 443 -1.32 30.26 -9.97
C MET A 443 -1.43 29.75 -11.40
N ILE A 444 -0.38 29.99 -12.18
CA ILE A 444 -0.21 29.48 -13.54
C ILE A 444 0.79 28.33 -13.48
N PRO A 445 0.36 27.08 -13.73
CA PRO A 445 1.28 25.95 -13.83
C PRO A 445 2.27 26.18 -14.99
N ALA A 446 3.56 25.92 -14.75
CA ALA A 446 4.55 25.80 -15.80
C ALA A 446 4.87 24.31 -16.01
N GLU A 447 5.25 23.92 -17.23
CA GLU A 447 5.72 22.55 -17.46
C GLU A 447 7.01 22.31 -16.67
N SER A 448 6.96 21.32 -15.78
CA SER A 448 8.09 20.90 -14.96
C SER A 448 7.95 19.40 -14.70
N ARG A 449 8.98 18.62 -15.00
CA ARG A 449 8.99 17.19 -14.68
C ARG A 449 9.35 16.96 -13.21
N ASP A 450 8.95 15.81 -12.67
CA ASP A 450 9.42 15.34 -11.37
C ASP A 450 10.95 15.35 -11.34
N LEU A 451 11.53 16.04 -10.36
CA LEU A 451 12.96 15.98 -10.09
C LEU A 451 13.25 14.66 -9.39
N THR A 452 14.12 13.87 -10.00
CA THR A 452 14.61 12.61 -9.43
C THR A 452 15.66 12.90 -8.37
N GLU A 453 15.99 11.90 -7.54
CA GLU A 453 17.13 12.03 -6.63
C GLU A 453 18.43 12.37 -7.38
N ALA A 454 18.59 11.87 -8.61
CA ALA A 454 19.71 12.22 -9.48
C ALA A 454 19.70 13.72 -9.90
N ASP A 455 18.55 14.28 -10.25
CA ASP A 455 18.43 15.71 -10.62
C ASP A 455 18.72 16.64 -9.44
N LEU A 456 18.43 16.16 -8.22
CA LEU A 456 18.71 16.84 -6.96
C LEU A 456 20.17 16.64 -6.48
N GLY A 457 20.97 15.86 -7.20
CA GLY A 457 22.39 15.63 -6.90
C GLY A 457 22.67 14.54 -5.87
N TYR A 458 21.69 13.70 -5.53
CA TYR A 458 21.92 12.52 -4.70
C TYR A 458 22.59 11.40 -5.50
N GLN A 459 23.50 10.68 -4.85
CA GLN A 459 24.09 9.46 -5.42
C GLN A 459 23.07 8.32 -5.33
N ILE A 460 22.71 7.74 -6.47
CA ILE A 460 21.91 6.52 -6.56
C ILE A 460 22.77 5.34 -6.10
N GLU A 461 22.21 4.45 -5.27
CA GLU A 461 22.91 3.23 -4.88
C GLU A 461 23.28 2.37 -6.10
N PRO A 462 24.51 1.84 -6.18
CA PRO A 462 24.93 1.00 -7.30
C PRO A 462 24.13 -0.32 -7.37
N TYR A 463 23.59 -0.77 -6.24
CA TYR A 463 22.71 -1.93 -6.18
C TYR A 463 21.83 -1.89 -4.94
N VAL A 464 20.67 -2.54 -5.03
CA VAL A 464 19.78 -2.80 -3.90
C VAL A 464 19.35 -4.26 -3.89
N LYS A 465 19.37 -4.89 -2.71
CA LYS A 465 18.75 -6.19 -2.48
C LYS A 465 17.24 -6.02 -2.40
N LEU A 466 16.49 -6.98 -2.92
CA LEU A 466 15.04 -6.98 -2.84
C LEU A 466 14.53 -8.09 -1.91
N GLN A 467 13.42 -7.80 -1.23
CA GLN A 467 12.59 -8.75 -0.52
C GLN A 467 11.37 -9.06 -1.40
N PRO A 468 11.07 -10.33 -1.70
CA PRO A 468 9.99 -10.69 -2.60
C PRO A 468 8.59 -10.52 -2.00
N ALA A 469 7.59 -10.38 -2.87
CA ALA A 469 6.18 -10.58 -2.53
C ALA A 469 5.79 -12.07 -2.65
N PHE A 470 5.12 -12.63 -1.64
CA PHE A 470 4.78 -14.06 -1.60
C PHE A 470 3.31 -14.32 -1.95
N LYS A 471 3.05 -15.45 -2.62
CA LYS A 471 1.71 -15.97 -2.94
C LYS A 471 1.58 -17.42 -2.47
N ASP A 472 0.42 -17.81 -1.96
CA ASP A 472 0.14 -19.10 -1.31
C ASP A 472 -0.91 -19.94 -2.07
N TYR A 473 -0.91 -19.85 -3.40
CA TYR A 473 -1.90 -20.53 -4.23
C TYR A 473 -2.02 -22.03 -3.91
N LEU A 474 -3.21 -22.60 -4.14
CA LEU A 474 -3.60 -23.97 -3.77
C LEU A 474 -2.63 -25.09 -4.23
N TRP A 475 -1.85 -24.83 -5.27
CA TRP A 475 -0.90 -25.78 -5.84
C TRP A 475 0.52 -25.69 -5.26
N GLY A 476 0.76 -24.72 -4.39
CA GLY A 476 2.07 -24.41 -3.82
C GLY A 476 2.61 -25.46 -2.86
N GLY A 477 3.93 -25.43 -2.66
CA GLY A 477 4.64 -26.27 -1.70
C GLY A 477 5.37 -25.49 -0.62
N THR A 478 6.33 -26.16 0.03
CA THR A 478 7.16 -25.62 1.12
C THR A 478 8.62 -25.42 0.71
N ARG A 479 8.98 -25.77 -0.53
CA ARG A 479 10.38 -25.84 -0.97
C ARG A 479 11.05 -24.47 -1.00
N LEU A 480 10.33 -23.40 -1.31
CA LEU A 480 10.90 -22.04 -1.25
C LEU A 480 11.32 -21.66 0.19
N LYS A 481 10.60 -22.16 1.21
CA LYS A 481 10.98 -21.98 2.62
C LYS A 481 12.16 -22.88 2.99
N GLU A 482 12.12 -24.14 2.59
CA GLU A 482 13.11 -25.15 2.98
C GLU A 482 14.46 -25.00 2.27
N VAL A 483 14.44 -24.70 0.97
CA VAL A 483 15.63 -24.62 0.11
C VAL A 483 16.23 -23.22 0.11
N PHE A 484 15.40 -22.18 -0.04
CA PHE A 484 15.87 -20.78 -0.12
C PHE A 484 15.70 -20.00 1.18
N GLY A 485 15.19 -20.63 2.25
CA GLY A 485 15.04 -19.97 3.55
C GLY A 485 14.06 -18.80 3.52
N LYS A 486 13.10 -18.77 2.56
CA LYS A 486 12.13 -17.68 2.43
C LYS A 486 11.27 -17.58 3.70
N LYS A 487 11.27 -16.38 4.30
CA LYS A 487 10.58 -16.12 5.58
C LYS A 487 9.26 -15.41 5.33
N CYS A 488 8.16 -16.12 5.54
CA CYS A 488 6.82 -15.55 5.60
C CYS A 488 5.93 -16.37 6.55
N GLU A 489 4.78 -15.82 6.91
CA GLU A 489 3.80 -16.45 7.80
C GLU A 489 2.97 -17.55 7.13
N TYR A 490 2.97 -17.64 5.80
CA TYR A 490 2.21 -18.67 5.08
C TYR A 490 2.76 -20.07 5.33
N ASP A 491 1.87 -21.06 5.40
CA ASP A 491 2.24 -22.48 5.52
C ASP A 491 2.94 -22.97 4.25
N ILE A 492 2.45 -22.53 3.08
CA ILE A 492 3.00 -22.81 1.76
C ILE A 492 3.38 -21.51 1.03
N ILE A 493 4.35 -21.58 0.14
CA ILE A 493 4.70 -20.50 -0.79
C ILE A 493 4.65 -21.08 -2.20
N ALA A 494 3.63 -20.72 -2.95
CA ALA A 494 3.45 -21.10 -4.35
C ALA A 494 4.35 -20.28 -5.27
N GLU A 495 4.36 -18.96 -5.06
CA GLU A 495 5.18 -18.01 -5.81
C GLU A 495 5.89 -17.04 -4.88
N SER A 496 7.11 -16.66 -5.27
CA SER A 496 7.89 -15.59 -4.66
C SER A 496 8.32 -14.64 -5.77
N TRP A 497 7.80 -13.42 -5.76
CA TRP A 497 8.03 -12.41 -6.80
C TRP A 497 9.30 -11.62 -6.45
N GLU A 498 10.42 -12.08 -7.00
CA GLU A 498 11.79 -11.70 -6.67
C GLU A 498 12.19 -10.31 -7.16
N LEU A 499 11.68 -9.92 -8.32
CA LEU A 499 11.83 -8.60 -8.91
C LEU A 499 10.47 -8.21 -9.49
N SER A 500 9.77 -7.33 -8.80
CA SER A 500 8.43 -6.91 -9.19
C SER A 500 8.16 -5.47 -8.82
N ALA A 501 7.84 -4.66 -9.82
CA ALA A 501 7.11 -3.41 -9.65
C ALA A 501 5.62 -3.57 -10.01
N HIS A 502 5.15 -4.80 -10.23
CA HIS A 502 3.78 -5.06 -10.63
C HIS A 502 2.82 -4.80 -9.47
N PRO A 503 1.71 -4.06 -9.65
CA PRO A 503 0.85 -3.63 -8.56
C PRO A 503 0.22 -4.77 -7.75
N GLU A 504 -0.03 -5.93 -8.37
CA GLU A 504 -0.56 -7.10 -7.66
C GLU A 504 0.44 -7.78 -6.71
N GLY A 505 1.72 -7.40 -6.71
CA GLY A 505 2.71 -7.99 -5.83
C GLY A 505 4.08 -7.34 -5.97
N GLN A 506 4.28 -6.18 -5.36
CA GLN A 506 5.56 -5.47 -5.45
C GLN A 506 6.62 -6.04 -4.51
N SER A 507 7.85 -6.16 -4.99
CA SER A 507 9.01 -6.40 -4.13
C SER A 507 9.27 -5.18 -3.25
N THR A 508 9.98 -5.36 -2.13
CA THR A 508 10.38 -4.28 -1.22
C THR A 508 11.91 -4.15 -1.21
N VAL A 509 12.44 -2.93 -1.22
CA VAL A 509 13.88 -2.69 -1.09
C VAL A 509 14.35 -3.15 0.30
N ALA A 510 15.35 -4.02 0.35
CA ALA A 510 15.80 -4.70 1.57
C ALA A 510 17.13 -4.16 2.13
N SER A 511 17.82 -3.30 1.37
CA SER A 511 19.13 -2.72 1.70
C SER A 511 19.20 -1.24 1.34
N GLY A 512 20.30 -0.58 1.71
CA GLY A 512 20.54 0.81 1.32
C GLY A 512 19.64 1.83 2.03
N ARG A 513 19.59 3.03 1.48
CA ARG A 513 18.88 4.20 2.03
C ARG A 513 17.37 4.04 1.94
N HIS A 514 16.89 3.35 0.91
CA HIS A 514 15.46 3.15 0.66
C HIS A 514 14.90 1.83 1.24
N LYS A 515 15.60 1.21 2.19
CA LYS A 515 15.11 -0.02 2.84
C LYS A 515 13.69 0.15 3.41
N GLY A 516 12.81 -0.79 3.08
CA GLY A 516 11.39 -0.82 3.48
C GLY A 516 10.43 -0.21 2.44
N MET A 517 10.97 0.46 1.42
CA MET A 517 10.21 1.08 0.33
C MET A 517 9.76 0.04 -0.70
N LEU A 518 8.58 0.23 -1.29
CA LEU A 518 8.16 -0.60 -2.42
C LEU A 518 9.04 -0.35 -3.64
N PHE A 519 9.30 -1.40 -4.41
CA PHE A 519 10.24 -1.31 -5.53
C PHE A 519 9.77 -0.30 -6.61
N GLY A 520 8.46 -0.20 -6.89
CA GLY A 520 7.94 0.82 -7.81
C GLY A 520 8.22 2.26 -7.34
N GLU A 521 8.05 2.55 -6.05
CA GLU A 521 8.37 3.88 -5.49
C GLU A 521 9.87 4.19 -5.56
N TYR A 522 10.72 3.17 -5.35
CA TYR A 522 12.15 3.31 -5.52
C TYR A 522 12.51 3.65 -6.96
N LEU A 523 11.88 3.00 -7.95
CA LEU A 523 12.07 3.30 -9.37
C LEU A 523 11.66 4.74 -9.72
N ASP A 524 10.55 5.23 -9.16
CA ASP A 524 10.11 6.62 -9.33
C ASP A 524 11.15 7.62 -8.80
N LYS A 525 11.78 7.29 -7.65
CA LYS A 525 12.80 8.14 -7.02
C LYS A 525 14.11 8.21 -7.78
N ILE A 526 14.62 7.07 -8.26
CA ILE A 526 15.87 7.03 -9.04
C ILE A 526 15.66 7.46 -10.50
N GLY A 527 14.40 7.47 -10.97
CA GLY A 527 14.01 7.91 -12.30
C GLY A 527 14.24 6.89 -13.41
N LYS A 528 13.44 6.99 -14.47
CA LYS A 528 13.52 6.11 -15.66
C LYS A 528 14.87 6.13 -16.37
N GLU A 529 15.63 7.21 -16.24
CA GLU A 529 16.98 7.30 -16.80
C GLU A 529 17.96 6.28 -16.21
N SER A 530 17.70 5.86 -14.96
CA SER A 530 18.44 4.84 -14.24
C SER A 530 18.09 3.42 -14.69
N LEU A 531 17.17 3.25 -15.65
CA LEU A 531 16.79 1.96 -16.22
C LEU A 531 17.43 1.66 -17.58
N GLY A 532 18.15 2.62 -18.17
CA GLY A 532 18.72 2.52 -19.51
C GLY A 532 17.73 2.88 -20.63
N TRP A 533 18.27 3.23 -21.81
CA TRP A 533 17.47 3.83 -22.88
C TRP A 533 16.39 2.90 -23.44
N LYS A 534 16.58 1.57 -23.38
CA LYS A 534 15.57 0.60 -23.86
C LYS A 534 14.28 0.61 -23.03
N CYS A 535 14.36 1.05 -21.77
CA CYS A 535 13.21 1.12 -20.87
C CYS A 535 12.41 2.43 -21.04
N ARG A 536 12.99 3.48 -21.65
CA ARG A 536 12.35 4.81 -21.79
C ARG A 536 10.99 4.78 -22.50
N PRO A 537 10.77 4.00 -23.58
CA PRO A 537 9.48 3.98 -24.26
C PRO A 537 8.37 3.28 -23.47
N LEU A 538 8.70 2.57 -22.39
CA LEU A 538 7.76 1.77 -21.62
C LEU A 538 7.12 2.61 -20.51
N ALA A 539 5.81 2.46 -20.34
CA ALA A 539 5.06 3.12 -19.29
C ALA A 539 5.49 2.57 -17.92
N ASP A 540 5.54 1.24 -17.82
CA ASP A 540 5.84 0.51 -16.59
C ASP A 540 7.17 -0.25 -16.67
N PHE A 541 7.63 -0.73 -15.50
CA PHE A 541 8.80 -1.58 -15.41
C PHE A 541 8.61 -2.87 -16.23
N PRO A 542 9.57 -3.27 -17.09
CA PRO A 542 9.31 -4.21 -18.17
C PRO A 542 9.17 -5.68 -17.78
N ILE A 543 9.77 -6.12 -16.68
CA ILE A 543 9.89 -7.55 -16.35
C ILE A 543 9.43 -7.87 -14.94
N LEU A 544 9.01 -9.11 -14.76
CA LEU A 544 8.70 -9.73 -13.48
C LEU A 544 9.49 -11.04 -13.39
N ILE A 545 10.22 -11.24 -12.29
CA ILE A 545 10.94 -12.48 -12.00
C ILE A 545 10.34 -13.16 -10.79
N LYS A 546 10.09 -14.47 -10.89
CA LYS A 546 9.51 -15.27 -9.81
C LYS A 546 10.27 -16.57 -9.58
N PHE A 547 10.24 -17.04 -8.34
CA PHE A 547 10.37 -18.47 -8.06
C PHE A 547 8.99 -19.10 -7.86
N ILE A 548 8.81 -20.27 -8.45
CA ILE A 548 7.56 -21.06 -8.40
C ILE A 548 7.88 -22.42 -7.80
N ASP A 549 7.12 -22.84 -6.77
CA ASP A 549 7.13 -24.20 -6.22
C ASP A 549 5.79 -24.90 -6.52
N ALA A 550 5.77 -25.59 -7.66
CA ALA A 550 4.63 -26.35 -8.13
C ALA A 550 4.61 -27.73 -7.47
N LYS A 551 4.04 -27.82 -6.26
CA LYS A 551 3.80 -29.11 -5.60
C LYS A 551 2.78 -29.94 -6.38
N GLU A 552 1.69 -29.28 -6.79
CA GLU A 552 0.62 -29.81 -7.64
C GLU A 552 0.64 -29.11 -9.01
N PRO A 553 0.04 -29.69 -10.07
CA PRO A 553 0.03 -29.04 -11.38
C PRO A 553 -0.73 -27.71 -11.36
N LEU A 554 -0.18 -26.69 -12.02
CA LEU A 554 -0.84 -25.40 -12.22
C LEU A 554 -1.95 -25.52 -13.26
N SER A 555 -2.88 -24.55 -13.27
CA SER A 555 -3.93 -24.52 -14.29
C SER A 555 -3.39 -24.54 -15.71
N VAL A 556 -4.13 -25.17 -16.61
CA VAL A 556 -3.96 -24.98 -18.07
C VAL A 556 -4.43 -23.58 -18.41
N GLN A 557 -3.54 -22.80 -18.99
CA GLN A 557 -3.74 -21.37 -19.20
C GLN A 557 -3.07 -20.88 -20.49
N VAL A 558 -3.43 -19.67 -20.88
CA VAL A 558 -2.85 -18.93 -21.99
C VAL A 558 -2.73 -17.46 -21.63
N HIS A 559 -1.75 -16.81 -22.23
CA HIS A 559 -1.44 -15.41 -22.01
C HIS A 559 -1.65 -14.61 -23.30
N PRO A 560 -2.26 -13.41 -23.25
CA PRO A 560 -2.36 -12.53 -24.41
C PRO A 560 -1.01 -11.91 -24.80
N ASP A 561 -0.94 -11.42 -26.03
CA ASP A 561 0.13 -10.54 -26.49
C ASP A 561 -0.11 -9.08 -26.05
N ASP A 562 0.82 -8.19 -26.39
CA ASP A 562 0.75 -6.78 -25.99
C ASP A 562 -0.48 -6.07 -26.58
N GLU A 563 -0.88 -6.38 -27.81
CA GLU A 563 -2.01 -5.72 -28.48
C GLU A 563 -3.33 -6.06 -27.78
N TYR A 564 -3.60 -7.35 -27.56
CA TYR A 564 -4.82 -7.79 -26.90
C TYR A 564 -4.85 -7.36 -25.43
N ALA A 565 -3.72 -7.46 -24.72
CA ALA A 565 -3.64 -7.10 -23.30
C ALA A 565 -3.85 -5.60 -23.08
N LEU A 566 -3.27 -4.73 -23.91
CA LEU A 566 -3.45 -3.28 -23.77
C LEU A 566 -4.90 -2.87 -24.08
N GLU A 567 -5.55 -3.51 -25.06
CA GLU A 567 -6.94 -3.22 -25.40
C GLU A 567 -7.93 -3.69 -24.31
N LYS A 568 -7.75 -4.93 -23.81
CA LYS A 568 -8.74 -5.58 -22.93
C LYS A 568 -8.47 -5.40 -21.45
N GLU A 569 -7.21 -5.39 -21.06
CA GLU A 569 -6.78 -5.46 -19.66
C GLU A 569 -6.02 -4.20 -19.22
N ASN A 570 -5.65 -3.33 -20.17
CA ASN A 570 -4.82 -2.13 -19.93
C ASN A 570 -3.48 -2.49 -19.24
N GLU A 571 -2.90 -3.63 -19.63
CA GLU A 571 -1.60 -4.14 -19.20
C GLU A 571 -0.79 -4.60 -20.41
N TYR A 572 0.52 -4.81 -20.24
CA TYR A 572 1.33 -5.47 -21.26
C TYR A 572 0.99 -6.96 -21.40
N GLY A 573 1.35 -7.53 -22.55
CA GLY A 573 1.25 -8.96 -22.80
C GLY A 573 2.19 -9.76 -21.90
N LYS A 574 2.12 -11.08 -21.99
CA LYS A 574 2.89 -11.96 -21.11
C LYS A 574 3.57 -13.08 -21.89
N ASN A 575 4.76 -12.74 -22.41
CA ASN A 575 5.76 -13.71 -22.84
C ASN A 575 6.67 -14.08 -21.66
N GLU A 576 7.07 -15.34 -21.57
CA GLU A 576 7.79 -15.85 -20.41
C GLU A 576 8.86 -16.90 -20.76
N MET A 577 9.78 -17.09 -19.84
CA MET A 577 10.83 -18.11 -19.86
C MET A 577 10.84 -18.83 -18.52
N TRP A 578 10.94 -20.16 -18.57
CA TRP A 578 11.08 -21.03 -17.41
C TRP A 578 12.46 -21.68 -17.40
N TYR A 579 13.20 -21.46 -16.31
CA TYR A 579 14.40 -22.21 -15.97
C TYR A 579 14.08 -23.23 -14.87
N ILE A 580 14.27 -24.51 -15.14
CA ILE A 580 13.95 -25.58 -14.18
C ILE A 580 15.05 -25.64 -13.11
N LEU A 581 14.76 -25.12 -11.91
CA LEU A 581 15.65 -25.15 -10.76
C LEU A 581 15.77 -26.56 -10.17
N ASP A 582 14.64 -27.27 -10.12
CA ASP A 582 14.60 -28.66 -9.70
C ASP A 582 13.35 -29.37 -10.23
N ALA A 583 13.45 -30.69 -10.45
CA ALA A 583 12.38 -31.52 -10.95
C ALA A 583 12.37 -32.90 -10.28
N LYS A 584 11.20 -33.31 -9.77
CA LYS A 584 10.98 -34.69 -9.33
C LYS A 584 11.03 -35.66 -10.53
N PRO A 585 11.29 -36.96 -10.30
CA PRO A 585 11.13 -37.98 -11.34
C PRO A 585 9.76 -37.87 -12.02
N ASP A 586 9.74 -38.03 -13.34
CA ASP A 586 8.55 -37.93 -14.20
C ASP A 586 7.85 -36.57 -14.23
N ALA A 587 8.46 -35.53 -13.66
CA ALA A 587 7.94 -34.17 -13.76
C ALA A 587 7.95 -33.68 -15.21
N PHE A 588 6.97 -32.84 -15.54
CA PHE A 588 6.70 -32.43 -16.92
C PHE A 588 6.07 -31.05 -16.94
N ILE A 589 6.07 -30.44 -18.12
CA ILE A 589 5.25 -29.28 -18.44
C ILE A 589 4.29 -29.61 -19.59
N TYR A 590 3.19 -28.87 -19.68
CA TYR A 590 2.44 -28.74 -20.91
C TYR A 590 2.89 -27.47 -21.63
N CYS A 591 3.24 -27.56 -22.90
CA CYS A 591 3.68 -26.40 -23.69
C CYS A 591 3.23 -26.53 -25.15
N GLY A 592 2.10 -25.89 -25.47
CA GLY A 592 1.42 -25.97 -26.75
C GLY A 592 0.46 -27.16 -26.87
N PHE A 593 -0.26 -27.19 -27.99
CA PHE A 593 -1.01 -28.38 -28.40
C PHE A 593 -0.08 -29.41 -29.03
N SER A 594 -0.40 -30.70 -28.87
CA SER A 594 0.39 -31.81 -29.44
C SER A 594 0.19 -31.98 -30.95
N ARG A 595 -0.85 -31.34 -31.50
CA ARG A 595 -1.21 -31.27 -32.92
C ARG A 595 -2.02 -30.02 -33.19
N GLU A 596 -2.33 -29.79 -34.46
CA GLU A 596 -3.30 -28.77 -34.84
C GLU A 596 -4.70 -29.13 -34.29
N VAL A 597 -5.37 -28.13 -33.73
CA VAL A 597 -6.71 -28.23 -33.13
C VAL A 597 -7.61 -27.11 -33.66
N SER A 598 -8.92 -27.23 -33.47
CA SER A 598 -9.86 -26.14 -33.74
C SER A 598 -10.38 -25.50 -32.46
N ARG A 599 -10.79 -24.23 -32.51
CA ARG A 599 -11.44 -23.54 -31.38
C ARG A 599 -12.60 -24.35 -30.80
N SER A 600 -13.44 -24.93 -31.66
CA SER A 600 -14.58 -25.76 -31.25
C SER A 600 -14.15 -27.08 -30.57
N GLU A 601 -13.05 -27.69 -31.03
CA GLU A 601 -12.48 -28.87 -30.36
C GLU A 601 -12.02 -28.51 -28.95
N VAL A 602 -11.26 -27.43 -28.78
CA VAL A 602 -10.75 -27.00 -27.47
C VAL A 602 -11.90 -26.72 -26.51
N GLU A 603 -12.91 -25.95 -26.94
CA GLU A 603 -14.09 -25.65 -26.12
C GLU A 603 -14.86 -26.91 -25.69
N LYS A 604 -15.02 -27.88 -26.60
CA LYS A 604 -15.64 -29.17 -26.27
C LYS A 604 -14.83 -29.92 -25.22
N ARG A 605 -13.51 -30.01 -25.40
CA ARG A 605 -12.58 -30.71 -24.50
C ARG A 605 -12.52 -30.08 -23.11
N ILE A 606 -12.66 -28.75 -23.00
CA ILE A 606 -12.76 -28.07 -21.71
C ILE A 606 -14.05 -28.49 -20.99
N ARG A 607 -15.20 -28.46 -21.67
CA ARG A 607 -16.49 -28.89 -21.10
C ARG A 607 -16.49 -30.35 -20.66
N GLU A 608 -15.78 -31.19 -21.38
CA GLU A 608 -15.63 -32.62 -21.10
C GLU A 608 -14.49 -32.95 -20.12
N ASN A 609 -13.74 -31.95 -19.64
CA ASN A 609 -12.55 -32.10 -18.79
C ASN A 609 -11.42 -32.97 -19.40
N THR A 610 -11.30 -32.99 -20.73
CA THR A 610 -10.32 -33.79 -21.48
C THR A 610 -9.29 -32.93 -22.24
N VAL A 611 -9.19 -31.62 -21.95
CA VAL A 611 -8.28 -30.70 -22.66
C VAL A 611 -6.81 -31.12 -22.55
N THR A 612 -6.39 -31.75 -21.46
CA THR A 612 -5.01 -32.21 -21.27
C THR A 612 -4.57 -33.32 -22.24
N GLU A 613 -5.52 -34.01 -22.88
CA GLU A 613 -5.23 -35.08 -23.86
C GLU A 613 -4.68 -34.54 -25.19
N ILE A 614 -4.97 -33.27 -25.49
CA ILE A 614 -4.54 -32.61 -26.74
C ILE A 614 -3.36 -31.66 -26.50
N LEU A 615 -2.83 -31.58 -25.28
CA LEU A 615 -1.67 -30.77 -24.95
C LEU A 615 -0.36 -31.54 -25.21
N ASN A 616 0.67 -30.80 -25.60
CA ASN A 616 2.02 -31.32 -25.73
C ASN A 616 2.65 -31.46 -24.34
N LYS A 617 2.79 -32.70 -23.87
CA LYS A 617 3.40 -33.05 -22.58
C LYS A 617 4.90 -33.26 -22.75
N VAL A 618 5.71 -32.41 -22.13
CA VAL A 618 7.17 -32.39 -22.27
C VAL A 618 7.80 -32.79 -20.93
N PRO A 619 8.53 -33.93 -20.84
CA PRO A 619 9.34 -34.27 -19.67
C PRO A 619 10.45 -33.23 -19.47
N VAL A 620 10.77 -32.91 -18.22
CA VAL A 620 11.76 -31.87 -17.90
C VAL A 620 12.77 -32.35 -16.86
N ASN A 621 13.98 -31.78 -16.90
CA ASN A 621 15.07 -32.00 -15.95
C ASN A 621 15.58 -30.67 -15.40
N ARG A 622 16.30 -30.73 -14.27
CA ARG A 622 17.02 -29.57 -13.73
C ARG A 622 17.96 -28.99 -14.79
N GLY A 623 17.93 -27.67 -14.96
CA GLY A 623 18.74 -26.93 -15.93
C GLY A 623 18.15 -26.85 -17.34
N ASP A 624 16.98 -27.46 -17.59
CA ASP A 624 16.23 -27.24 -18.82
C ASP A 624 15.64 -25.81 -18.87
N VAL A 625 15.47 -25.30 -20.09
CA VAL A 625 14.96 -23.95 -20.35
C VAL A 625 13.86 -24.01 -21.41
N TYR A 626 12.76 -23.31 -21.15
CA TYR A 626 11.63 -23.23 -22.07
C TYR A 626 11.21 -21.77 -22.24
N PHE A 627 11.10 -21.30 -23.48
CA PHE A 627 10.44 -20.04 -23.79
C PHE A 627 8.99 -20.32 -24.18
N ILE A 628 8.07 -19.50 -23.67
CA ILE A 628 6.64 -19.64 -23.86
C ILE A 628 6.13 -18.31 -24.43
N PRO A 629 5.93 -18.23 -25.75
CA PRO A 629 5.38 -17.03 -26.36
C PRO A 629 3.91 -16.87 -26.02
N ALA A 630 3.45 -15.61 -25.99
CA ALA A 630 2.04 -15.27 -25.87
C ALA A 630 1.17 -16.06 -26.89
N GLY A 631 -0.03 -16.43 -26.48
CA GLY A 631 -0.95 -17.31 -27.21
C GLY A 631 -0.67 -18.81 -27.07
N THR A 632 0.47 -19.22 -26.49
CA THR A 632 0.75 -20.65 -26.26
C THR A 632 -0.07 -21.18 -25.08
N VAL A 633 -0.87 -22.22 -25.28
CA VAL A 633 -1.54 -22.91 -24.16
C VAL A 633 -0.53 -23.76 -23.40
N HIS A 634 -0.39 -23.55 -22.10
CA HIS A 634 0.66 -24.18 -21.29
C HIS A 634 0.20 -24.43 -19.84
N ALA A 635 0.99 -25.22 -19.10
CA ALA A 635 0.89 -25.40 -17.66
C ALA A 635 2.17 -26.00 -17.09
N ILE A 636 2.54 -25.59 -15.87
CA ILE A 636 3.59 -26.22 -15.08
C ILE A 636 3.00 -27.47 -14.41
N GLY A 637 3.61 -28.64 -14.62
CA GLY A 637 3.21 -29.87 -13.93
C GLY A 637 3.65 -29.89 -12.46
N GLY A 638 3.11 -30.86 -11.70
CA GLY A 638 3.48 -31.03 -10.29
C GLY A 638 4.89 -31.58 -10.10
N GLY A 639 5.52 -31.21 -8.99
CA GLY A 639 6.88 -31.62 -8.62
C GLY A 639 8.00 -30.74 -9.18
N LEU A 640 7.70 -29.52 -9.63
CA LEU A 640 8.68 -28.61 -10.24
C LEU A 640 8.99 -27.41 -9.34
N MET A 641 10.25 -27.00 -9.34
CA MET A 641 10.69 -25.70 -8.84
C MET A 641 11.32 -24.94 -10.00
N ILE A 642 10.86 -23.71 -10.27
CA ILE A 642 11.19 -22.97 -11.50
C ILE A 642 11.54 -21.51 -11.16
N CYS A 643 12.51 -20.95 -11.90
CA CYS A 643 12.68 -19.51 -12.02
C CYS A 643 11.96 -19.04 -13.29
N GLU A 644 10.89 -18.28 -13.14
CA GLU A 644 10.11 -17.69 -14.22
C GLU A 644 10.56 -16.24 -14.45
N ILE A 645 10.88 -15.91 -15.70
CA ILE A 645 11.22 -14.55 -16.14
C ILE A 645 10.24 -14.18 -17.23
N GLN A 646 9.49 -13.12 -17.02
CA GLN A 646 8.38 -12.74 -17.89
C GLN A 646 8.31 -11.23 -18.06
N GLN A 647 7.54 -10.78 -19.04
CA GLN A 647 7.05 -9.40 -19.04
C GLN A 647 6.31 -9.11 -17.73
N SER A 648 6.33 -7.86 -17.28
CA SER A 648 5.62 -7.43 -16.06
C SER A 648 4.10 -7.39 -16.31
N SER A 649 3.46 -8.54 -16.16
CA SER A 649 2.02 -8.74 -16.39
C SER A 649 1.50 -9.89 -15.53
N ALA A 650 0.31 -9.73 -14.95
CA ALA A 650 -0.40 -10.79 -14.24
C ALA A 650 -1.50 -11.44 -15.10
N CYS A 651 -1.73 -10.92 -16.31
CA CYS A 651 -2.82 -11.35 -17.17
C CYS A 651 -2.76 -12.84 -17.54
N THR A 652 -3.76 -13.60 -17.09
CA THR A 652 -3.81 -15.06 -17.22
C THR A 652 -5.22 -15.52 -17.56
N TYR A 653 -5.40 -16.13 -18.74
CA TYR A 653 -6.68 -16.74 -19.11
C TYR A 653 -6.65 -18.25 -18.87
N ARG A 654 -7.50 -18.70 -17.93
CA ARG A 654 -7.52 -20.09 -17.49
C ARG A 654 -8.52 -20.92 -18.29
N LEU A 655 -8.05 -22.02 -18.89
CA LEU A 655 -8.87 -22.97 -19.64
C LEU A 655 -9.35 -24.11 -18.74
N TYR A 656 -8.49 -24.61 -17.84
CA TYR A 656 -8.80 -25.76 -17.00
C TYR A 656 -8.00 -25.77 -15.69
N ASP A 657 -8.62 -26.25 -14.61
CA ASP A 657 -8.05 -26.23 -13.26
C ASP A 657 -8.18 -27.55 -12.50
N TYR A 658 -8.30 -28.67 -13.22
CA TYR A 658 -8.44 -30.03 -12.65
C TYR A 658 -9.65 -30.22 -11.74
N GLY A 659 -10.69 -29.39 -11.90
CA GLY A 659 -11.86 -29.42 -11.01
C GLY A 659 -11.51 -29.16 -9.55
N ARG A 660 -10.39 -28.49 -9.27
CA ARG A 660 -9.97 -28.15 -7.92
C ARG A 660 -10.94 -27.19 -7.27
N LYS A 661 -11.14 -27.43 -5.98
CA LYS A 661 -11.94 -26.56 -5.12
C LYS A 661 -11.04 -25.94 -4.07
N ASP A 662 -11.31 -24.68 -3.73
CA ASP A 662 -10.71 -24.07 -2.55
C ASP A 662 -11.24 -24.73 -1.26
N ARG A 663 -10.70 -24.33 -0.10
CA ARG A 663 -11.14 -24.84 1.21
C ARG A 663 -12.62 -24.56 1.53
N PHE A 664 -13.27 -23.71 0.74
CA PHE A 664 -14.68 -23.35 0.87
C PHE A 664 -15.56 -24.08 -0.15
N GLY A 665 -14.99 -24.95 -0.98
CA GLY A 665 -15.72 -25.71 -1.99
C GLY A 665 -15.98 -24.98 -3.31
N ASN A 666 -15.41 -23.78 -3.51
CA ASN A 666 -15.57 -23.02 -4.75
C ASN A 666 -14.52 -23.42 -5.80
N TYR A 667 -14.92 -23.43 -7.07
CA TYR A 667 -14.01 -23.54 -8.20
C TYR A 667 -13.34 -22.19 -8.48
N ARG A 668 -12.10 -22.22 -8.98
CA ARG A 668 -11.45 -21.02 -9.51
C ARG A 668 -12.11 -20.60 -10.82
N GLU A 669 -12.10 -19.30 -11.09
CA GLU A 669 -12.60 -18.72 -12.33
C GLU A 669 -11.84 -19.28 -13.54
N LEU A 670 -12.60 -19.63 -14.58
CA LEU A 670 -12.12 -19.99 -15.91
C LEU A 670 -12.45 -18.83 -16.86
N HIS A 671 -11.51 -18.47 -17.71
CA HIS A 671 -11.61 -17.34 -18.63
C HIS A 671 -11.77 -17.85 -20.06
N ILE A 672 -12.81 -18.66 -20.30
CA ILE A 672 -12.91 -19.48 -21.52
C ILE A 672 -12.96 -18.61 -22.77
N GLU A 673 -13.82 -17.59 -22.82
CA GLU A 673 -13.96 -16.75 -24.01
C GLU A 673 -12.64 -16.03 -24.34
N ASN A 674 -12.05 -15.33 -23.36
CA ASN A 674 -10.77 -14.64 -23.53
C ASN A 674 -9.64 -15.61 -23.91
N ALA A 675 -9.58 -16.80 -23.31
CA ALA A 675 -8.57 -17.81 -23.65
C ALA A 675 -8.70 -18.28 -25.10
N LEU A 676 -9.93 -18.51 -25.57
CA LEU A 676 -10.20 -18.94 -26.94
C LEU A 676 -9.89 -17.86 -27.98
N ASP A 677 -9.90 -16.59 -27.59
CA ASP A 677 -9.59 -15.46 -28.48
C ASP A 677 -8.09 -15.31 -28.73
N VAL A 678 -7.25 -15.64 -27.74
CA VAL A 678 -5.80 -15.41 -27.82
C VAL A 678 -4.98 -16.68 -28.07
N MET A 679 -5.57 -17.86 -27.89
CA MET A 679 -4.82 -19.11 -28.05
C MET A 679 -4.41 -19.37 -29.50
N ASN A 680 -3.17 -19.82 -29.67
CA ASN A 680 -2.67 -20.36 -30.92
C ASN A 680 -3.07 -21.85 -31.02
N CYS A 681 -3.85 -22.19 -32.04
CA CYS A 681 -4.34 -23.55 -32.29
C CYS A 681 -3.35 -24.46 -33.03
N SER A 682 -2.21 -23.92 -33.46
CA SER A 682 -1.13 -24.70 -34.06
C SER A 682 -0.29 -25.40 -32.98
N PRO A 683 0.32 -26.55 -33.30
CA PRO A 683 1.25 -27.19 -32.38
C PRO A 683 2.47 -26.30 -32.14
N TYR A 684 2.95 -26.27 -30.90
CA TYR A 684 4.16 -25.54 -30.53
C TYR A 684 5.23 -26.52 -30.06
N VAL A 685 6.42 -26.39 -30.64
CA VAL A 685 7.61 -27.10 -30.20
C VAL A 685 8.46 -26.10 -29.42
N PRO A 686 8.66 -26.29 -28.11
CA PRO A 686 9.42 -25.35 -27.30
C PRO A 686 10.82 -25.13 -27.85
N GLN A 687 11.22 -23.88 -27.95
CA GLN A 687 12.57 -23.53 -28.39
C GLN A 687 13.58 -24.08 -27.38
N LYS A 688 14.51 -24.91 -27.85
CA LYS A 688 15.67 -25.35 -27.06
C LYS A 688 16.80 -24.34 -27.23
N PHE A 689 17.21 -23.70 -26.14
CA PHE A 689 18.39 -22.85 -26.11
C PHE A 689 19.64 -23.72 -25.91
N GLU A 690 20.09 -24.34 -27.00
CA GLU A 690 21.36 -25.08 -27.08
C GLU A 690 22.49 -24.09 -27.40
N THR A 691 22.80 -23.24 -26.43
CA THR A 691 23.86 -22.25 -26.52
C THR A 691 25.17 -22.84 -25.97
N PRO A 692 26.32 -22.62 -26.63
CA PRO A 692 27.61 -23.05 -26.10
C PRO A 692 27.86 -22.44 -24.72
N VAL A 693 28.49 -23.22 -23.83
CA VAL A 693 29.01 -22.68 -22.57
C VAL A 693 30.26 -21.88 -22.87
N GLU A 694 30.25 -20.61 -22.49
CA GLU A 694 31.42 -19.74 -22.53
C GLU A 694 32.19 -19.86 -21.22
N LYS A 695 33.52 -19.89 -21.29
CA LYS A 695 34.39 -19.99 -20.11
C LYS A 695 35.12 -18.68 -19.88
N GLY A 696 34.88 -18.06 -18.74
CA GLY A 696 35.73 -17.02 -18.17
C GLY A 696 36.89 -17.62 -17.39
N GLU A 697 37.68 -16.76 -16.73
CA GLU A 697 38.82 -17.23 -15.91
C GLU A 697 38.37 -18.04 -14.69
N GLN A 698 37.29 -17.60 -14.02
CA GLN A 698 36.78 -18.19 -12.77
C GLN A 698 35.26 -18.37 -12.78
N TYR A 699 34.67 -18.39 -13.97
CA TYR A 699 33.24 -18.63 -14.15
C TYR A 699 32.94 -19.29 -15.50
N GLU A 700 31.78 -19.92 -15.61
CA GLU A 700 31.18 -20.37 -16.87
C GLU A 700 29.84 -19.67 -17.09
N SER A 701 29.52 -19.32 -18.33
CA SER A 701 28.24 -18.68 -18.68
C SER A 701 27.49 -19.43 -19.77
N ARG A 702 26.16 -19.43 -19.66
CA ARG A 702 25.24 -20.05 -20.63
C ARG A 702 24.06 -19.13 -20.87
N LEU A 703 23.84 -18.75 -22.13
CA LEU A 703 22.66 -17.98 -22.54
C LEU A 703 21.39 -18.84 -22.37
N LEU A 704 20.50 -18.45 -21.47
CA LEU A 704 19.23 -19.14 -21.23
C LEU A 704 18.16 -18.70 -22.21
N CYS A 705 18.05 -17.40 -22.49
CA CYS A 705 17.06 -16.86 -23.41
C CYS A 705 17.52 -15.51 -23.95
N CYS A 706 17.22 -15.25 -25.22
CA CYS A 706 17.36 -13.94 -25.85
C CYS A 706 16.13 -13.73 -26.73
N CYS A 707 15.19 -12.92 -26.28
CA CYS A 707 13.97 -12.60 -27.02
C CYS A 707 13.82 -11.08 -27.21
N LYS A 708 12.69 -10.65 -27.79
CA LYS A 708 12.36 -9.24 -27.98
C LYS A 708 12.36 -8.43 -26.66
N TYR A 709 12.06 -9.09 -25.56
CA TYR A 709 11.72 -8.44 -24.29
C TYR A 709 12.83 -8.47 -23.25
N PHE A 710 13.67 -9.50 -23.27
CA PHE A 710 14.75 -9.67 -22.32
C PHE A 710 15.81 -10.66 -22.81
N ILE A 711 17.00 -10.53 -22.23
CA ILE A 711 18.09 -11.50 -22.29
C ILE A 711 18.33 -12.05 -20.88
N SER A 712 18.58 -13.34 -20.76
CA SER A 712 18.89 -14.00 -19.49
C SER A 712 20.05 -14.97 -19.65
N VAL A 713 21.04 -14.85 -18.78
CA VAL A 713 22.28 -15.63 -18.80
C VAL A 713 22.49 -16.26 -17.43
N LEU A 714 22.79 -17.56 -17.40
CA LEU A 714 23.23 -18.26 -16.20
C LEU A 714 24.74 -18.16 -16.09
N TYR A 715 25.23 -17.75 -14.93
CA TYR A 715 26.65 -17.76 -14.58
C TYR A 715 26.89 -18.74 -13.43
N CYS A 716 27.82 -19.66 -13.62
CA CYS A 716 28.36 -20.54 -12.60
C CYS A 716 29.73 -20.00 -12.18
N ILE A 717 29.82 -19.40 -10.99
CA ILE A 717 31.00 -18.66 -10.52
C ILE A 717 31.70 -19.50 -9.45
N GLU A 718 33.00 -19.71 -9.61
CA GLU A 718 33.89 -20.36 -8.64
C GLU A 718 35.15 -19.50 -8.39
N GLY A 719 34.93 -18.28 -7.91
CA GLY A 719 35.96 -17.26 -7.77
C GLY A 719 35.37 -15.89 -8.01
N GLU A 720 35.92 -15.15 -8.97
CA GLU A 720 35.55 -13.78 -9.31
C GLU A 720 34.98 -13.69 -10.73
N MET A 721 33.96 -12.86 -10.89
CA MET A 721 33.37 -12.50 -12.16
C MET A 721 33.13 -11.00 -12.22
N GLU A 722 33.55 -10.38 -13.31
CA GLU A 722 33.23 -8.99 -13.60
C GLU A 722 31.95 -8.90 -14.43
N LEU A 723 31.01 -8.10 -13.94
CA LEU A 723 29.81 -7.71 -14.68
C LEU A 723 30.02 -6.31 -15.22
N VAL A 724 30.14 -6.24 -16.54
CA VAL A 724 30.18 -4.99 -17.29
C VAL A 724 28.78 -4.71 -17.83
N PHE A 725 28.25 -3.54 -17.51
CA PHE A 725 26.98 -3.07 -18.03
C PHE A 725 27.22 -2.14 -19.21
N GLU A 726 26.29 -2.19 -20.15
CA GLU A 726 26.22 -1.25 -21.26
C GLU A 726 25.06 -0.27 -20.95
N GLU A 727 25.03 0.92 -21.57
CA GLU A 727 24.09 2.00 -21.23
C GLU A 727 22.60 1.72 -21.56
N GLU A 728 22.30 0.56 -22.15
CA GLU A 728 21.02 0.17 -22.73
C GLU A 728 19.97 -0.18 -21.67
N SER A 729 20.38 -0.79 -20.55
CA SER A 729 19.45 -1.44 -19.61
C SER A 729 19.97 -1.46 -18.17
N PHE A 730 19.06 -1.57 -17.21
CA PHE A 730 19.36 -2.02 -15.84
C PHE A 730 19.78 -3.48 -15.83
N THR A 731 20.10 -4.02 -14.65
CA THR A 731 20.31 -5.47 -14.48
C THR A 731 19.67 -6.02 -13.24
N SER A 732 19.10 -7.21 -13.40
CA SER A 732 18.71 -8.08 -12.30
C SER A 732 19.70 -9.21 -12.11
N VAL A 733 20.06 -9.50 -10.87
CA VAL A 733 20.85 -10.67 -10.48
C VAL A 733 20.04 -11.48 -9.49
N VAL A 734 19.76 -12.74 -9.83
CA VAL A 734 19.04 -13.68 -8.97
C VAL A 734 19.95 -14.86 -8.65
N CYS A 735 20.27 -15.05 -7.37
CA CYS A 735 21.11 -16.17 -6.94
C CYS A 735 20.27 -17.42 -6.77
N ILE A 736 20.55 -18.47 -7.54
CA ILE A 736 19.79 -19.72 -7.53
C ILE A 736 20.51 -20.85 -6.78
N ASN A 737 21.82 -20.70 -6.54
CA ASN A 737 22.61 -21.65 -5.76
C ASN A 737 23.85 -20.98 -5.14
N GLY A 738 24.31 -21.48 -3.99
CA GLY A 738 25.54 -21.03 -3.34
C GLY A 738 25.46 -19.66 -2.64
N THR A 739 26.62 -19.03 -2.46
CA THR A 739 26.77 -17.76 -1.74
C THR A 739 27.89 -16.91 -2.35
N GLY A 740 27.76 -15.58 -2.28
CA GLY A 740 28.78 -14.65 -2.75
C GLY A 740 28.65 -13.25 -2.17
N SER A 741 29.49 -12.34 -2.65
CA SER A 741 29.39 -10.91 -2.45
C SER A 741 29.37 -10.16 -3.78
N LEU A 742 28.63 -9.06 -3.82
CA LEU A 742 28.55 -8.12 -4.93
C LEU A 742 29.16 -6.77 -4.48
N GLY A 743 30.10 -6.25 -5.26
CA GLY A 743 30.73 -4.96 -5.00
C GLY A 743 31.04 -4.21 -6.30
N LEU A 744 31.59 -3.00 -6.16
CA LEU A 744 32.20 -2.28 -7.28
C LEU A 744 33.69 -2.62 -7.38
N LYS A 745 34.22 -2.69 -8.60
CA LYS A 745 35.65 -2.99 -8.83
C LYS A 745 36.60 -1.92 -8.27
N ASP A 746 36.15 -0.66 -8.22
CA ASP A 746 36.91 0.46 -7.67
C ASP A 746 37.01 0.46 -6.13
N GLY A 747 36.21 -0.37 -5.45
CA GLY A 747 36.20 -0.51 -3.99
C GLY A 747 35.61 0.68 -3.23
N GLU A 748 34.93 1.62 -3.91
CA GLU A 748 34.37 2.82 -3.26
C GLU A 748 33.07 2.55 -2.46
N THR A 749 32.49 1.35 -2.56
CA THR A 749 31.23 0.97 -1.90
C THR A 749 31.35 -0.38 -1.20
N ASP A 750 30.79 -0.49 0.01
CA ASP A 750 30.77 -1.70 0.84
C ASP A 750 30.18 -2.90 0.08
N GLU A 751 30.88 -4.04 0.07
CA GLU A 751 30.38 -5.27 -0.58
C GLU A 751 29.10 -5.80 0.09
N MET A 752 28.10 -6.13 -0.73
CA MET A 752 26.86 -6.75 -0.28
C MET A 752 26.90 -8.27 -0.39
N ARG A 753 26.73 -8.96 0.73
CA ARG A 753 26.62 -10.44 0.75
C ARG A 753 25.25 -10.91 0.27
N PHE A 754 25.23 -12.02 -0.46
CA PHE A 754 24.02 -12.69 -0.91
C PHE A 754 24.17 -14.22 -0.88
N GLN A 755 23.04 -14.90 -0.91
CA GLN A 755 22.92 -16.36 -0.92
C GLN A 755 21.81 -16.83 -1.87
N ALA A 756 21.76 -18.13 -2.11
CA ALA A 756 20.68 -18.76 -2.88
C ALA A 756 19.29 -18.30 -2.39
N GLY A 757 18.47 -17.87 -3.33
CA GLY A 757 17.18 -17.25 -3.08
C GLY A 757 17.20 -15.73 -3.08
N ASP A 758 18.35 -15.06 -3.00
CA ASP A 758 18.39 -13.60 -3.01
C ASP A 758 18.26 -13.01 -4.42
N SER A 759 17.58 -11.86 -4.52
CA SER A 759 17.49 -11.03 -5.72
C SER A 759 18.06 -9.64 -5.50
N ILE A 760 18.73 -9.12 -6.52
CA ILE A 760 19.45 -7.85 -6.49
C ILE A 760 19.13 -7.08 -7.76
N PHE A 761 18.79 -5.81 -7.59
CA PHE A 761 18.57 -4.86 -8.69
C PHE A 761 19.77 -3.90 -8.79
N LEU A 762 20.27 -3.73 -10.01
CA LEU A 762 21.37 -2.85 -10.36
C LEU A 762 20.83 -1.81 -11.36
N PRO A 763 20.76 -0.52 -10.99
CA PRO A 763 20.47 0.53 -11.95
C PRO A 763 21.49 0.57 -13.10
N LYS A 764 21.11 1.16 -14.22
CA LYS A 764 22.01 1.48 -15.34
C LYS A 764 23.22 2.25 -14.81
N SER A 765 24.43 1.75 -15.11
CA SER A 765 25.67 2.32 -14.63
C SER A 765 26.82 2.00 -15.58
N GLU A 766 27.77 2.91 -15.73
CA GLU A 766 29.06 2.65 -16.42
C GLU A 766 30.07 1.93 -15.53
N LYS A 767 29.72 1.65 -14.27
CA LYS A 767 30.59 1.01 -13.31
C LYS A 767 30.76 -0.49 -13.60
N ILE A 768 31.92 -1.01 -13.26
CA ILE A 768 32.22 -2.44 -13.31
C ILE A 768 31.90 -3.06 -11.96
N TYR A 769 31.01 -4.04 -11.96
CA TYR A 769 30.62 -4.75 -10.76
C TYR A 769 31.41 -6.05 -10.66
N ARG A 770 31.63 -6.47 -9.42
CA ARG A 770 32.41 -7.66 -9.10
C ARG A 770 31.56 -8.60 -8.26
N ILE A 771 31.37 -9.81 -8.75
CA ILE A 771 30.78 -10.91 -7.98
C ILE A 771 31.88 -11.86 -7.56
N VAL A 772 32.00 -12.11 -6.25
CA VAL A 772 32.98 -13.05 -5.71
C VAL A 772 32.27 -14.13 -4.90
N GLY A 773 32.57 -15.39 -5.17
CA GLY A 773 32.06 -16.51 -4.38
C GLY A 773 32.00 -17.83 -5.12
N LYS A 774 31.20 -18.74 -4.56
CA LYS A 774 30.84 -20.01 -5.18
C LYS A 774 29.33 -20.05 -5.30
N CYS A 775 28.82 -19.63 -6.46
CA CYS A 775 27.39 -19.42 -6.67
C CYS A 775 26.96 -19.60 -8.12
N GLU A 776 25.68 -19.90 -8.31
CA GLU A 776 25.00 -19.82 -9.60
C GLU A 776 24.04 -18.64 -9.57
N VAL A 777 24.14 -17.74 -10.55
CA VAL A 777 23.29 -16.56 -10.67
C VAL A 777 22.68 -16.46 -12.05
N ILE A 778 21.40 -16.13 -12.13
CA ILE A 778 20.75 -15.73 -13.37
C ILE A 778 20.78 -14.21 -13.45
N VAL A 779 21.37 -13.70 -14.53
CA VAL A 779 21.49 -12.28 -14.82
C VAL A 779 20.54 -11.94 -15.96
N THR A 780 19.66 -10.95 -15.76
CA THR A 780 18.63 -10.57 -16.72
C THR A 780 18.69 -9.08 -17.04
N ARG A 781 18.55 -8.75 -18.33
CA ARG A 781 18.52 -7.39 -18.90
C ARG A 781 17.47 -7.28 -20.01
N ILE A 782 17.21 -6.06 -20.47
CA ILE A 782 16.32 -5.73 -21.62
C ILE A 782 17.14 -5.52 -22.89
#